data_AF-A0A7K0KV18-F1
#
_entry.id   AF-A0A7K0KV18-F1
#
_cell.length_a   1.000
_cell.length_b   1.000
_cell.length_c   1.000
_cell.angle_alpha   90.00
_cell.angle_beta   90.00
_cell.angle_gamma   90.00
#
_symmetry.space_group_name_H-M   'P 1'
#
loop_
_entity.id
_entity.type
_entity.pdbx_description
1 polymer ?
#
loop_
_entity_poly.entity_id
_entity_poly.type
_entity_poly.pdbx_seq_one_letter_code
_entity_poly.pdbx_strand_id
1 'polypeptide(L)'
;VYPGLIQQFQVKPSESSKEVPYIQRNIDATRAAFGLNAVEVKDYQATLSTSVGQLSKDAVTISNIRLMDPNVLTATFRQLQQIKPYYTFPDSLDVDRYKVNGVQRDVIVAVRELNIAGNPSRNWINDHLVYTHGFGFVGAFGNVRDVDGKPSFAVGDLPPTKGLGDFEPRVYFGENVPDYSIIGGKQTSSPVEFDYPDDASANGQKNVTYSGKGGVPMGSLFARLVFAIKYQEQRIVLSNLINSGSKILFERNPRERVAKVAPWLTLDGDPYPALVDGRIQWIIDGYTTSNGYPYSRKTTLSSATSDALTARSNSITAQSNASVNYIRNSVKATVDAYDGTVSLYQWDTKDPVLATWSKAFPNTVKPKSAISADLLAHIRYPEDMFRVQRDILSAYHVKSASAFYGGQDFWRVPRDPSTFGGNAGNQPPYYLTLQMPGEKKASFQLTTPFVPRGGRENLSAFAAVNSDAGPDYGKITVLQLPRSTNIAGPSQVASNFEAKPDVANSLSLLRQGGSDVVLGNLLTLPVGGGLLYVQPVYVRATSNSAAYPLLQKVLVSFGDQIGFDDTLKGALDQVFGGNSGTSTSTSTSSGATPGSAASASGDLAAALASAKQAFADGEAARIKGDWAAYGKAQARLKSAIASAVAAESRKK
;
A
#
# COMPACT_ATOMS: atom_id res chain seq x y z
N VAL A 1 -37.98 -4.67 -39.07
CA VAL A 1 -37.68 -4.18 -40.43
C VAL A 1 -37.48 -2.67 -40.47
N TYR A 2 -38.46 -1.85 -40.08
CA TYR A 2 -38.38 -0.37 -40.16
C TYR A 2 -37.18 0.26 -39.41
N PRO A 3 -36.87 -0.06 -38.13
CA PRO A 3 -35.66 0.47 -37.46
C PRO A 3 -34.35 0.07 -38.17
N GLY A 4 -34.30 -1.13 -38.76
CA GLY A 4 -33.15 -1.59 -39.51
C GLY A 4 -32.93 -0.83 -40.83
N LEU A 5 -34.02 -0.45 -41.52
CA LEU A 5 -33.95 0.39 -42.72
C LEU A 5 -33.49 1.81 -42.39
N ILE A 6 -34.02 2.41 -41.31
CA ILE A 6 -33.56 3.72 -40.81
C ILE A 6 -32.07 3.65 -40.45
N GLN A 7 -31.63 2.62 -39.72
CA GLN A 7 -30.23 2.43 -39.37
C GLN A 7 -29.34 2.34 -40.63
N GLN A 8 -29.74 1.53 -41.61
CA GLN A 8 -28.90 1.22 -42.76
C GLN A 8 -28.82 2.38 -43.78
N PHE A 9 -29.92 3.10 -44.01
CA PHE A 9 -30.01 4.08 -45.11
C PHE A 9 -30.04 5.54 -44.65
N GLN A 10 -30.29 5.83 -43.38
CA GLN A 10 -30.31 7.20 -42.84
C GLN A 10 -29.27 7.45 -41.76
N VAL A 11 -29.08 6.50 -40.85
CA VAL A 11 -28.13 6.66 -39.73
C VAL A 11 -26.72 6.36 -40.19
N LYS A 12 -26.39 5.13 -40.61
CA LYS A 12 -25.03 4.75 -41.01
C LYS A 12 -24.36 5.71 -42.00
N PRO A 13 -25.04 6.22 -43.06
CA PRO A 13 -24.42 7.16 -43.99
C PRO A 13 -24.09 8.55 -43.40
N SER A 14 -24.66 8.90 -42.24
CA SER A 14 -24.49 10.20 -41.58
C SER A 14 -24.35 10.04 -40.06
N GLU A 15 -23.77 8.91 -39.62
CA GLU A 15 -23.81 8.43 -38.25
C GLU A 15 -23.15 9.41 -37.29
N SER A 16 -22.02 9.98 -37.70
CA SER A 16 -21.28 11.02 -36.97
C SER A 16 -22.10 12.28 -36.67
N SER A 17 -23.21 12.52 -37.38
CA SER A 17 -24.13 13.64 -37.14
C SER A 17 -25.44 13.21 -36.47
N LYS A 18 -25.96 12.03 -36.81
CA LYS A 18 -27.24 11.51 -36.30
C LYS A 18 -27.12 10.92 -34.89
N GLU A 19 -25.96 10.38 -34.53
CA GLU A 19 -25.72 9.76 -33.22
C GLU A 19 -25.22 10.75 -32.15
N VAL A 20 -24.81 11.96 -32.54
CA VAL A 20 -24.28 13.00 -31.63
C VAL A 20 -25.11 13.18 -30.35
N PRO A 21 -26.44 13.39 -30.39
CA PRO A 21 -27.21 13.60 -29.16
C PRO A 21 -27.24 12.36 -28.25
N TYR A 22 -27.19 11.15 -28.82
CA TYR A 22 -27.18 9.91 -28.04
C TYR A 22 -25.82 9.63 -27.42
N ILE A 23 -24.74 9.89 -28.16
CA ILE A 23 -23.36 9.82 -27.67
C ILE A 23 -23.17 10.84 -26.55
N GLN A 24 -23.64 12.08 -26.71
CA GLN A 24 -23.49 13.09 -25.65
C GLN A 24 -24.24 12.69 -24.38
N ARG A 25 -25.49 12.20 -24.50
CA ARG A 25 -26.24 11.65 -23.34
C ARG A 25 -25.50 10.50 -22.68
N ASN A 26 -24.88 9.61 -23.46
CA ASN A 26 -24.07 8.52 -22.92
C ASN A 26 -22.84 9.04 -22.17
N ILE A 27 -22.13 10.03 -22.72
CA ILE A 27 -20.96 10.65 -22.07
C ILE A 27 -21.37 11.26 -20.74
N ASP A 28 -22.40 12.11 -20.74
CA ASP A 28 -22.85 12.83 -19.54
C ASP A 28 -23.40 11.87 -18.48
N ALA A 29 -24.21 10.88 -18.89
CA ALA A 29 -24.77 9.88 -17.98
C ALA A 29 -23.69 8.96 -17.41
N THR A 30 -22.72 8.51 -18.22
CA THR A 30 -21.62 7.65 -17.74
C THR A 30 -20.75 8.42 -16.76
N ARG A 31 -20.34 9.65 -17.10
CA ARG A 31 -19.54 10.48 -16.19
C ARG A 31 -20.29 10.75 -14.89
N ALA A 32 -21.60 10.99 -14.95
CA ALA A 32 -22.40 11.15 -13.74
C ALA A 32 -22.46 9.85 -12.93
N ALA A 33 -22.78 8.72 -13.55
CA ALA A 33 -23.00 7.45 -12.88
C ALA A 33 -21.74 6.86 -12.23
N PHE A 34 -20.55 7.24 -12.69
CA PHE A 34 -19.25 6.82 -12.11
C PHE A 34 -18.56 7.93 -11.29
N GLY A 35 -19.21 9.07 -11.05
CA GLY A 35 -18.65 10.16 -10.21
C GLY A 35 -17.52 10.95 -10.88
N LEU A 36 -17.48 10.99 -12.22
CA LEU A 36 -16.41 11.61 -13.00
C LEU A 36 -16.74 13.03 -13.49
N ASN A 37 -17.91 13.58 -13.17
CA ASN A 37 -18.35 14.91 -13.62
C ASN A 37 -17.37 16.02 -13.22
N ALA A 38 -16.82 15.94 -12.01
CA ALA A 38 -15.93 16.94 -11.42
C ALA A 38 -14.43 16.66 -11.67
N VAL A 39 -14.08 15.71 -12.54
CA VAL A 39 -12.68 15.46 -12.92
C VAL A 39 -12.09 16.73 -13.53
N GLU A 40 -11.02 17.22 -12.91
CA GLU A 40 -10.25 18.38 -13.38
C GLU A 40 -9.13 17.90 -14.30
N VAL A 41 -9.16 18.33 -15.57
CA VAL A 41 -8.11 18.01 -16.54
C VAL A 41 -7.29 19.28 -16.75
N LYS A 42 -5.97 19.17 -16.54
CA LYS A 42 -5.00 20.25 -16.71
C LYS A 42 -3.99 19.85 -17.76
N ASP A 43 -3.74 20.75 -18.72
CA ASP A 43 -2.61 20.58 -19.62
C ASP A 43 -1.31 20.67 -18.80
N TYR A 44 -0.42 19.70 -19.00
CA TYR A 44 0.85 19.62 -18.28
C TYR A 44 2.00 19.52 -19.26
N GLN A 45 2.67 20.65 -19.48
CA GLN A 45 3.86 20.75 -20.34
C GLN A 45 5.09 20.26 -19.57
N ALA A 46 5.21 18.94 -19.42
CA ALA A 46 6.32 18.34 -18.69
C ALA A 46 7.66 18.64 -19.37
N THR A 47 8.61 19.20 -18.60
CA THR A 47 9.99 19.34 -19.07
C THR A 47 10.74 18.01 -19.03
N LEU A 48 11.66 17.83 -19.98
CA LEU A 48 12.58 16.69 -20.06
C LEU A 48 14.00 17.07 -19.61
N SER A 49 14.30 18.37 -19.49
CA SER A 49 15.62 18.85 -19.09
C SER A 49 15.77 18.82 -17.57
N THR A 50 16.94 18.38 -17.10
CA THR A 50 17.31 18.46 -15.69
C THR A 50 18.11 19.72 -15.38
N SER A 51 17.99 20.22 -14.15
CA SER A 51 18.77 21.33 -13.62
C SER A 51 19.09 21.11 -12.15
N VAL A 52 20.21 21.67 -11.69
CA VAL A 52 20.62 21.56 -10.28
C VAL A 52 19.56 22.21 -9.39
N GLY A 53 19.14 21.52 -8.33
CA GLY A 53 18.18 22.03 -7.36
C GLY A 53 16.71 21.96 -7.77
N GLN A 54 16.40 21.34 -8.92
CA GLN A 54 15.07 21.36 -9.55
C GLN A 54 13.94 20.79 -8.67
N LEU A 55 14.24 19.86 -7.78
CA LEU A 55 13.24 19.22 -6.91
C LEU A 55 13.04 19.93 -5.57
N SER A 56 13.71 21.07 -5.33
CA SER A 56 13.63 21.80 -4.06
C SER A 56 12.21 22.20 -3.65
N LYS A 57 11.33 22.49 -4.61
CA LYS A 57 9.91 22.82 -4.36
C LYS A 57 9.05 21.60 -4.05
N ASP A 58 9.55 20.41 -4.33
CA ASP A 58 8.84 19.13 -4.18
C ASP A 58 9.38 18.31 -3.00
N ALA A 59 10.16 18.93 -2.10
CA ALA A 59 10.86 18.25 -1.02
C ALA A 59 9.96 17.34 -0.18
N VAL A 60 8.69 17.72 0.06
CA VAL A 60 7.72 16.88 0.78
C VAL A 60 7.41 15.61 -0.01
N THR A 61 7.09 15.71 -1.30
CA THR A 61 6.86 14.56 -2.18
C THR A 61 8.10 13.67 -2.21
N ILE A 62 9.28 14.25 -2.48
CA ILE A 62 10.54 13.49 -2.61
C ILE A 62 10.89 12.76 -1.30
N SER A 63 10.69 13.42 -0.16
CA SER A 63 10.94 12.80 1.14
C SER A 63 10.00 11.64 1.44
N ASN A 64 8.80 11.58 0.83
CA ASN A 64 7.83 10.50 1.05
C ASN A 64 7.78 9.47 -0.10
N ILE A 65 8.73 9.51 -1.05
CA ILE A 65 8.82 8.47 -2.08
C ILE A 65 8.99 7.12 -1.40
N ARG A 66 7.99 6.25 -1.58
CA ARG A 66 7.96 4.92 -1.01
C ARG A 66 9.00 4.06 -1.72
N LEU A 67 10.00 3.63 -0.97
CA LEU A 67 10.99 2.65 -1.43
C LEU A 67 10.63 1.24 -0.98
N MET A 68 9.85 1.10 0.09
CA MET A 68 9.38 -0.15 0.67
C MET A 68 8.05 -0.55 0.02
N ASP A 69 8.10 -1.47 -0.95
CA ASP A 69 6.95 -1.88 -1.74
C ASP A 69 6.09 -2.90 -0.95
N PRO A 70 4.83 -2.59 -0.64
CA PRO A 70 3.94 -3.51 0.07
C PRO A 70 3.80 -4.88 -0.59
N ASN A 71 3.93 -4.97 -1.91
CA ASN A 71 3.73 -6.22 -2.66
C ASN A 71 5.00 -7.08 -2.75
N VAL A 72 6.15 -6.55 -2.31
CA VAL A 72 7.43 -7.27 -2.29
C VAL A 72 7.84 -7.65 -0.87
N LEU A 73 7.49 -6.82 0.12
CA LEU A 73 8.03 -6.91 1.48
C LEU A 73 7.36 -7.93 2.38
N THR A 74 6.30 -8.61 1.93
CA THR A 74 5.65 -9.68 2.71
C THR A 74 6.65 -10.71 3.26
N ALA A 75 7.57 -11.20 2.43
CA ALA A 75 8.56 -12.18 2.87
C ALA A 75 9.53 -11.59 3.92
N THR A 76 9.84 -10.31 3.81
CA THR A 76 10.68 -9.58 4.77
C THR A 76 9.96 -9.36 6.10
N PHE A 77 8.66 -9.04 6.07
CA PHE A 77 7.82 -8.99 7.28
C PHE A 77 7.74 -10.36 7.94
N ARG A 78 7.53 -11.44 7.17
CA ARG A 78 7.54 -12.80 7.72
C ARG A 78 8.88 -13.12 8.39
N GLN A 79 10.00 -12.90 7.69
CA GLN A 79 11.30 -13.24 8.26
C GLN A 79 11.64 -12.43 9.52
N LEU A 80 11.34 -11.13 9.55
CA LEU A 80 11.78 -10.25 10.63
C LEU A 80 10.77 -10.14 11.78
N GLN A 81 9.48 -10.36 11.51
CA GLN A 81 8.39 -9.99 12.42
C GLN A 81 7.37 -11.10 12.69
N GLN A 82 7.45 -12.25 11.99
CA GLN A 82 6.56 -13.39 12.27
C GLN A 82 6.86 -13.99 13.65
N ILE A 83 8.16 -14.13 13.97
CA ILE A 83 8.74 -14.60 15.25
C ILE A 83 8.44 -16.07 15.56
N LYS A 84 7.22 -16.55 15.28
CA LYS A 84 6.76 -17.92 15.52
C LYS A 84 5.94 -18.46 14.34
N PRO A 85 6.08 -19.75 13.99
CA PRO A 85 5.46 -20.31 12.78
C PRO A 85 3.92 -20.29 12.81
N TYR A 86 3.31 -20.30 14.00
CA TYR A 86 1.86 -20.17 14.18
C TYR A 86 1.32 -18.75 13.97
N TYR A 87 2.17 -17.79 13.62
CA TYR A 87 1.75 -16.50 13.10
C TYR A 87 2.10 -16.36 11.61
N THR A 88 1.46 -15.43 10.91
CA THR A 88 1.80 -15.07 9.55
C THR A 88 1.37 -13.62 9.24
N PHE A 89 1.72 -13.17 8.03
CA PHE A 89 1.25 -11.93 7.43
C PHE A 89 0.57 -12.25 6.08
N PRO A 90 -0.36 -11.40 5.62
CA PRO A 90 -1.00 -11.49 4.30
C PRO A 90 0.03 -11.50 3.15
N ASP A 91 -0.38 -11.92 1.94
CA ASP A 91 0.54 -12.00 0.80
C ASP A 91 0.79 -10.66 0.08
N SER A 92 -0.07 -9.68 0.32
CA SER A 92 0.12 -8.25 0.06
C SER A 92 0.01 -7.47 1.38
N LEU A 93 0.64 -6.30 1.47
CA LEU A 93 0.61 -5.43 2.65
C LEU A 93 -0.10 -4.11 2.32
N ASP A 94 -0.49 -3.37 3.36
CA ASP A 94 -1.20 -2.12 3.20
C ASP A 94 -0.31 -0.89 3.36
N VAL A 95 -0.82 0.25 2.88
CA VAL A 95 -0.21 1.57 3.13
C VAL A 95 -1.19 2.46 3.86
N ASP A 96 -0.70 3.10 4.91
CA ASP A 96 -1.45 4.07 5.72
C ASP A 96 -0.53 5.22 6.18
N ARG A 97 -1.09 6.23 6.84
CA ARG A 97 -0.36 7.42 7.29
C ARG A 97 -0.44 7.55 8.80
N TYR A 98 0.70 7.76 9.43
CA TYR A 98 0.77 8.02 10.87
C TYR A 98 1.58 9.28 11.17
N LYS A 99 1.18 10.00 12.21
CA LYS A 99 1.98 11.07 12.79
C LYS A 99 3.04 10.46 13.69
N VAL A 100 4.30 10.49 13.26
CA VAL A 100 5.44 10.06 14.07
C VAL A 100 6.28 11.28 14.39
N ASN A 101 6.44 11.58 15.69
CA ASN A 101 7.13 12.78 16.17
C ASN A 101 6.59 14.09 15.55
N GLY A 102 5.26 14.18 15.37
CA GLY A 102 4.59 15.35 14.78
C GLY A 102 4.67 15.46 13.25
N VAL A 103 5.39 14.54 12.58
CA VAL A 103 5.52 14.51 11.12
C VAL A 103 4.67 13.37 10.56
N GLN A 104 3.85 13.66 9.54
CA GLN A 104 3.13 12.63 8.81
C GLN A 104 4.11 11.77 8.03
N ARG A 105 3.96 10.45 8.14
CA ARG A 105 4.79 9.45 7.46
C ARG A 105 3.91 8.39 6.84
N ASP A 106 4.24 8.00 5.62
CA ASP A 106 3.68 6.81 4.99
C ASP A 106 4.29 5.57 5.67
N VAL A 107 3.43 4.64 6.09
CA VAL A 107 3.79 3.42 6.81
C VAL A 107 3.16 2.23 6.08
N ILE A 108 3.97 1.21 5.84
CA ILE A 108 3.53 -0.11 5.37
C ILE A 108 3.04 -0.88 6.58
N VAL A 109 1.78 -1.29 6.57
CA VAL A 109 1.10 -1.86 7.73
C VAL A 109 0.57 -3.25 7.42
N ALA A 110 0.58 -4.10 8.46
CA ALA A 110 -0.05 -5.41 8.41
C ALA A 110 -0.39 -5.90 9.81
N VAL A 111 -1.35 -6.81 9.90
CA VAL A 111 -1.71 -7.50 11.14
C VAL A 111 -0.96 -8.82 11.22
N ARG A 112 -0.45 -9.16 12.40
CA ARG A 112 0.15 -10.47 12.65
C ARG A 112 -0.96 -11.47 12.97
N GLU A 113 -1.39 -12.19 11.94
CA GLU A 113 -2.53 -13.09 12.00
C GLU A 113 -2.13 -14.51 12.38
N LEU A 114 -3.12 -15.33 12.73
CA LEU A 114 -2.89 -16.71 13.12
C LEU A 114 -2.59 -17.59 11.90
N ASN A 115 -1.68 -18.55 12.04
CA ASN A 115 -1.38 -19.56 11.04
C ASN A 115 -1.44 -20.96 11.67
N ILE A 116 -2.63 -21.56 11.68
CA ILE A 116 -2.84 -22.90 12.26
C ILE A 116 -1.94 -23.96 11.62
N ALA A 117 -1.64 -23.85 10.33
CA ALA A 117 -0.76 -24.80 9.65
C ALA A 117 0.68 -24.79 10.19
N GLY A 118 1.12 -23.67 10.79
CA GLY A 118 2.42 -23.54 11.43
C GLY A 118 2.46 -23.97 12.90
N ASN A 119 1.36 -24.48 13.46
CA ASN A 119 1.33 -25.03 14.81
C ASN A 119 2.10 -26.37 14.86
N PRO A 120 3.13 -26.53 15.71
CA PRO A 120 3.96 -27.73 15.76
C PRO A 120 3.24 -28.98 16.31
N SER A 121 2.14 -28.81 17.05
CA SER A 121 1.38 -29.92 17.64
C SER A 121 -0.09 -29.75 17.31
N ARG A 122 -0.47 -30.11 16.08
CA ARG A 122 -1.85 -29.98 15.63
C ARG A 122 -2.75 -31.05 16.23
N ASN A 123 -3.79 -30.58 16.90
CA ASN A 123 -4.93 -31.36 17.33
C ASN A 123 -6.10 -30.39 17.51
N TRP A 124 -7.31 -30.91 17.65
CA TRP A 124 -8.51 -30.08 17.75
C TRP A 124 -8.50 -29.10 18.93
N ILE A 125 -7.95 -29.50 20.08
CA ILE A 125 -7.84 -28.61 21.24
C ILE A 125 -6.92 -27.44 20.89
N ASN A 126 -5.76 -27.72 20.30
CA ASN A 126 -4.82 -26.67 19.94
C ASN A 126 -5.36 -25.75 18.85
N ASP A 127 -5.98 -26.31 17.81
CA ASP A 127 -6.45 -25.56 16.65
C ASP A 127 -7.69 -24.70 16.95
N HIS A 128 -8.50 -25.07 17.96
CA HIS A 128 -9.76 -24.38 18.23
C HIS A 128 -9.88 -23.76 19.63
N LEU A 129 -9.09 -24.17 20.63
CA LEU A 129 -9.20 -23.69 22.02
C LEU A 129 -7.93 -23.01 22.54
N VAL A 130 -6.75 -23.37 22.02
CA VAL A 130 -5.47 -22.79 22.49
C VAL A 130 -5.01 -21.68 21.55
N TYR A 131 -4.79 -21.98 20.27
CA TYR A 131 -4.42 -20.99 19.26
C TYR A 131 -5.67 -20.38 18.66
N THR A 132 -6.19 -19.34 19.30
CA THR A 132 -7.51 -18.77 18.96
C THR A 132 -7.42 -17.46 18.21
N HIS A 133 -6.29 -16.75 18.26
CA HIS A 133 -6.13 -15.41 17.71
C HIS A 133 -4.71 -15.14 17.20
N GLY A 134 -4.57 -14.16 16.31
CA GLY A 134 -3.29 -13.52 15.98
C GLY A 134 -2.88 -12.50 17.05
N PHE A 135 -1.66 -11.96 16.98
CA PHE A 135 -1.18 -11.02 17.99
C PHE A 135 -0.23 -9.96 17.41
N GLY A 136 -0.75 -8.75 17.20
CA GLY A 136 0.02 -7.55 16.92
C GLY A 136 -0.37 -6.85 15.62
N PHE A 137 0.04 -5.59 15.57
CA PHE A 137 0.04 -4.73 14.38
C PHE A 137 1.51 -4.41 14.09
N VAL A 138 1.94 -4.49 12.83
CA VAL A 138 3.33 -4.22 12.43
C VAL A 138 3.32 -3.11 11.40
N GLY A 139 4.15 -2.09 11.63
CA GLY A 139 4.25 -0.91 10.78
C GLY A 139 5.70 -0.60 10.44
N ALA A 140 6.04 -0.53 9.16
CA ALA A 140 7.37 -0.13 8.67
C ALA A 140 7.30 1.20 7.92
N PHE A 141 8.28 2.08 8.11
CA PHE A 141 8.31 3.33 7.33
C PHE A 141 8.48 3.04 5.84
N GLY A 142 7.66 3.68 4.99
CA GLY A 142 7.66 3.45 3.54
C GLY A 142 8.96 3.84 2.83
N ASN A 143 9.78 4.68 3.44
CA ASN A 143 10.94 5.33 2.84
C ASN A 143 12.24 5.18 3.65
N VAL A 144 12.22 4.47 4.77
CA VAL A 144 13.39 4.30 5.65
C VAL A 144 13.86 2.85 5.62
N ARG A 145 15.18 2.70 5.52
CA ARG A 145 15.85 1.41 5.57
C ARG A 145 17.10 1.47 6.44
N ASP A 146 17.52 0.32 6.93
CA ASP A 146 18.84 0.17 7.53
C ASP A 146 19.94 -0.02 6.47
N VAL A 147 21.17 -0.22 6.94
CA VAL A 147 22.36 -0.40 6.09
C VAL A 147 22.32 -1.68 5.25
N ASP A 148 21.54 -2.68 5.67
CA ASP A 148 21.40 -3.96 4.96
C ASP A 148 20.25 -3.92 3.93
N GLY A 149 19.49 -2.82 3.88
CA GLY A 149 18.33 -2.68 3.01
C GLY A 149 17.03 -3.22 3.62
N LYS A 150 17.00 -3.53 4.93
CA LYS A 150 15.78 -3.94 5.64
C LYS A 150 14.93 -2.71 5.96
N PRO A 151 13.60 -2.85 5.99
CA PRO A 151 12.72 -1.78 6.45
C PRO A 151 12.98 -1.44 7.92
N SER A 152 12.86 -0.16 8.28
CA SER A 152 12.83 0.26 9.68
C SER A 152 11.40 0.25 10.21
N PHE A 153 11.16 -0.49 11.29
CA PHE A 153 9.84 -0.64 11.90
C PHE A 153 9.51 0.50 12.86
N ALA A 154 8.33 1.10 12.69
CA ALA A 154 7.72 2.00 13.65
C ALA A 154 7.05 1.21 14.79
N VAL A 155 6.41 0.09 14.47
CA VAL A 155 5.88 -0.89 15.43
C VAL A 155 6.22 -2.29 14.94
N GLY A 156 6.64 -3.14 15.85
CA GLY A 156 7.02 -4.52 15.59
C GLY A 156 7.21 -5.31 16.88
N ASP A 157 7.78 -6.50 16.79
CA ASP A 157 8.14 -7.43 17.86
C ASP A 157 6.94 -8.01 18.61
N LEU A 158 7.24 -8.77 19.68
CA LEU A 158 6.28 -9.52 20.46
C LEU A 158 6.69 -9.50 21.95
N PRO A 159 5.91 -8.85 22.84
CA PRO A 159 4.75 -8.02 22.54
C PRO A 159 5.11 -6.79 21.68
N PRO A 160 4.16 -6.21 20.92
CA PRO A 160 4.44 -5.08 20.04
C PRO A 160 5.07 -3.88 20.77
N THR A 161 6.03 -3.24 20.10
CA THR A 161 6.60 -1.96 20.50
C THR A 161 5.56 -0.83 20.35
N LYS A 162 5.81 0.30 21.03
CA LYS A 162 4.80 1.37 21.20
C LYS A 162 5.01 2.57 20.28
N GLY A 163 5.71 2.41 19.16
CA GLY A 163 6.09 3.56 18.31
C GLY A 163 4.91 4.28 17.64
N LEU A 164 3.73 3.64 17.59
CA LEU A 164 2.45 4.24 17.16
C LEU A 164 1.44 4.35 18.30
N GLY A 165 1.89 4.28 19.56
CA GLY A 165 1.03 4.32 20.74
C GLY A 165 0.67 2.94 21.30
N ASP A 166 -0.11 2.95 22.38
CA ASP A 166 -0.64 1.75 23.03
C ASP A 166 -1.93 1.29 22.35
N PHE A 167 -2.08 -0.02 22.15
CA PHE A 167 -3.27 -0.60 21.54
C PHE A 167 -3.52 -2.03 22.05
N GLU A 168 -4.75 -2.53 21.87
CA GLU A 168 -5.09 -3.94 22.07
C GLU A 168 -4.55 -4.78 20.90
N PRO A 169 -3.54 -5.66 21.12
CA PRO A 169 -2.85 -6.35 20.03
C PRO A 169 -3.52 -7.65 19.58
N ARG A 170 -4.52 -8.18 20.30
CA ARG A 170 -5.11 -9.49 19.98
C ARG A 170 -6.08 -9.42 18.80
N VAL A 171 -5.90 -10.33 17.85
CA VAL A 171 -6.61 -10.36 16.56
C VAL A 171 -7.48 -11.61 16.50
N TYR A 172 -8.68 -11.50 17.04
CA TYR A 172 -9.70 -12.54 16.97
C TYR A 172 -10.49 -12.48 15.64
N PHE A 173 -10.51 -11.35 14.94
CA PHE A 173 -11.15 -11.17 13.66
C PHE A 173 -10.12 -10.63 12.67
N GLY A 174 -9.95 -11.33 11.56
CA GLY A 174 -8.84 -11.16 10.65
C GLY A 174 -9.04 -11.97 9.38
N GLU A 175 -8.24 -11.69 8.36
CA GLU A 175 -8.29 -12.29 7.05
C GLU A 175 -7.81 -13.75 7.08
N ASN A 176 -6.82 -14.07 7.91
CA ASN A 176 -6.35 -15.44 8.14
C ASN A 176 -6.70 -15.96 9.54
N VAL A 177 -7.77 -16.76 9.60
CA VAL A 177 -8.38 -17.28 10.82
C VAL A 177 -8.98 -18.66 10.58
N PRO A 178 -9.04 -19.56 11.58
CA PRO A 178 -9.72 -20.84 11.45
C PRO A 178 -11.24 -20.65 11.34
N ASP A 179 -11.92 -21.64 10.75
CA ASP A 179 -13.38 -21.66 10.55
C ASP A 179 -14.18 -21.34 11.83
N TYR A 180 -13.66 -21.80 12.97
CA TYR A 180 -14.15 -21.40 14.29
C TYR A 180 -13.07 -21.52 15.36
N SER A 181 -13.28 -20.82 16.48
CA SER A 181 -12.55 -21.03 17.72
C SER A 181 -13.50 -20.95 18.91
N ILE A 182 -13.24 -21.74 19.95
CA ILE A 182 -13.97 -21.69 21.22
C ILE A 182 -13.07 -21.02 22.24
N ILE A 183 -13.50 -19.85 22.68
CA ILE A 183 -12.71 -18.89 23.44
C ILE A 183 -13.36 -18.59 24.79
N GLY A 184 -12.65 -17.82 25.62
CA GLY A 184 -13.14 -17.40 26.92
C GLY A 184 -13.30 -18.58 27.87
N GLY A 185 -14.20 -18.41 28.83
CA GLY A 185 -14.39 -19.37 29.92
C GLY A 185 -14.45 -18.67 31.26
N LYS A 186 -14.52 -19.46 32.34
CA LYS A 186 -14.32 -18.94 33.70
C LYS A 186 -12.92 -18.36 33.79
N GLN A 187 -12.78 -17.15 34.33
CA GLN A 187 -11.46 -16.62 34.65
C GLN A 187 -10.84 -17.48 35.75
N THR A 188 -9.67 -18.04 35.46
CA THR A 188 -8.87 -18.84 36.39
C THR A 188 -7.44 -18.33 36.39
N SER A 189 -6.63 -18.80 37.33
CA SER A 189 -5.19 -18.56 37.36
C SER A 189 -4.43 -19.27 36.22
N SER A 190 -5.11 -20.06 35.38
CA SER A 190 -4.49 -20.84 34.30
C SER A 190 -5.36 -20.76 33.04
N PRO A 191 -5.30 -19.64 32.31
CA PRO A 191 -6.05 -19.49 31.06
C PRO A 191 -5.61 -20.49 29.99
N VAL A 192 -6.54 -20.89 29.12
CA VAL A 192 -6.30 -21.90 28.08
C VAL A 192 -5.76 -21.29 26.79
N GLU A 193 -6.27 -20.10 26.41
CA GLU A 193 -5.89 -19.47 25.15
C GLU A 193 -4.45 -18.98 25.24
N PHE A 194 -3.62 -19.39 24.28
CA PHE A 194 -2.27 -18.88 24.12
C PHE A 194 -2.32 -17.42 23.68
N ASP A 195 -1.51 -16.56 24.30
CA ASP A 195 -1.43 -15.13 24.01
C ASP A 195 -0.15 -14.84 23.19
N TYR A 196 1.02 -15.01 23.80
CA TYR A 196 2.31 -14.83 23.13
C TYR A 196 3.45 -15.53 23.93
N PRO A 197 4.59 -15.87 23.30
CA PRO A 197 5.74 -16.43 24.00
C PRO A 197 6.33 -15.38 24.95
N ASP A 198 6.67 -15.79 26.16
CA ASP A 198 7.15 -14.87 27.20
C ASP A 198 8.21 -15.57 28.05
N ASP A 199 9.45 -15.13 27.93
CA ASP A 199 10.59 -15.69 28.65
C ASP A 199 10.53 -15.39 30.16
N ALA A 200 9.75 -14.37 30.56
CA ALA A 200 9.51 -14.08 31.98
C ALA A 200 8.49 -15.04 32.62
N SER A 201 7.71 -15.76 31.82
CA SER A 201 6.74 -16.74 32.29
C SER A 201 7.41 -18.10 32.54
N ALA A 202 7.08 -18.77 33.65
CA ALA A 202 7.74 -20.01 34.07
C ALA A 202 7.60 -21.17 33.06
N ASN A 203 6.58 -21.13 32.21
CA ASN A 203 6.30 -22.08 31.13
C ASN A 203 6.67 -21.54 29.73
N GLY A 204 7.36 -20.39 29.65
CA GLY A 204 7.80 -19.76 28.39
C GLY A 204 6.70 -19.13 27.55
N GLN A 205 5.48 -18.99 28.09
CA GLN A 205 4.35 -18.40 27.38
C GLN A 205 3.39 -17.69 28.30
N LYS A 206 2.75 -16.65 27.77
CA LYS A 206 1.61 -16.00 28.38
C LYS A 206 0.33 -16.52 27.77
N ASN A 207 -0.68 -16.70 28.62
CA ASN A 207 -2.01 -17.11 28.22
C ASN A 207 -3.04 -16.05 28.64
N VAL A 208 -4.20 -16.06 27.98
CA VAL A 208 -5.28 -15.10 28.20
C VAL A 208 -6.64 -15.81 28.28
N THR A 209 -7.60 -15.17 28.93
CA THR A 209 -9.03 -15.52 28.80
C THR A 209 -9.70 -14.37 28.08
N TYR A 210 -10.30 -14.63 26.92
CA TYR A 210 -11.01 -13.62 26.18
C TYR A 210 -12.09 -12.92 27.03
N SER A 211 -12.10 -11.59 26.98
CA SER A 211 -13.04 -10.75 27.75
C SER A 211 -13.92 -9.87 26.86
N GLY A 212 -13.75 -9.92 25.54
CA GLY A 212 -14.54 -9.15 24.61
C GLY A 212 -16.00 -9.59 24.51
N LYS A 213 -16.83 -8.72 23.93
CA LYS A 213 -18.27 -8.96 23.78
C LYS A 213 -18.60 -9.93 22.63
N GLY A 214 -17.70 -10.11 21.66
CA GLY A 214 -17.88 -10.98 20.49
C GLY A 214 -18.10 -12.45 20.83
N GLY A 215 -18.69 -13.19 19.89
CA GLY A 215 -18.94 -14.63 19.98
C GLY A 215 -20.32 -15.03 20.49
N VAL A 216 -20.73 -16.25 20.15
CA VAL A 216 -21.99 -16.84 20.60
C VAL A 216 -21.75 -17.66 21.89
N PRO A 217 -22.54 -17.47 22.96
CA PRO A 217 -22.37 -18.23 24.20
C PRO A 217 -22.47 -19.75 24.02
N MET A 218 -21.52 -20.49 24.60
CA MET A 218 -21.42 -21.96 24.55
C MET A 218 -21.71 -22.63 25.90
N GLY A 219 -22.36 -21.90 26.81
CA GLY A 219 -22.60 -22.38 28.16
C GLY A 219 -23.67 -23.47 28.28
N SER A 220 -24.59 -23.58 27.32
CA SER A 220 -25.67 -24.58 27.32
C SER A 220 -25.31 -25.81 26.48
N LEU A 221 -25.78 -26.98 26.92
CA LEU A 221 -25.61 -28.23 26.17
C LEU A 221 -26.27 -28.15 24.78
N PHE A 222 -27.40 -27.45 24.67
CA PHE A 222 -28.09 -27.23 23.40
C PHE A 222 -27.22 -26.44 22.41
N ALA A 223 -26.62 -25.31 22.82
CA ALA A 223 -25.73 -24.54 21.95
C ALA A 223 -24.54 -25.39 21.49
N ARG A 224 -23.93 -26.14 22.41
CA ARG A 224 -22.84 -27.08 22.09
C ARG A 224 -23.27 -28.13 21.07
N LEU A 225 -24.46 -28.72 21.21
CA LEU A 225 -24.97 -29.72 20.29
C LEU A 225 -25.22 -29.14 18.89
N VAL A 226 -25.78 -27.94 18.78
CA VAL A 226 -26.01 -27.26 17.48
C VAL A 226 -24.69 -27.05 16.74
N PHE A 227 -23.66 -26.55 17.44
CA PHE A 227 -22.35 -26.34 16.82
C PHE A 227 -21.59 -27.66 16.58
N ALA A 228 -21.76 -28.67 17.43
CA ALA A 228 -21.24 -30.01 17.19
C ALA A 228 -21.81 -30.62 15.90
N ILE A 229 -23.10 -30.40 15.61
CA ILE A 229 -23.71 -30.82 14.34
C ILE A 229 -23.16 -29.98 13.18
N LYS A 230 -23.15 -28.65 13.31
CA LYS A 230 -22.68 -27.72 12.26
C LYS A 230 -21.24 -28.04 11.82
N TYR A 231 -20.34 -28.27 12.77
CA TYR A 231 -18.92 -28.53 12.51
C TYR A 231 -18.58 -30.03 12.52
N GLN A 232 -19.58 -30.90 12.63
CA GLN A 232 -19.43 -32.35 12.68
C GLN A 232 -18.37 -32.82 13.70
N GLU A 233 -18.41 -32.22 14.90
CA GLU A 233 -17.35 -32.33 15.89
C GLU A 233 -17.89 -32.61 17.30
N GLN A 234 -17.81 -33.87 17.71
CA GLN A 234 -18.29 -34.34 19.01
C GLN A 234 -17.54 -33.72 20.19
N ARG A 235 -16.27 -33.31 20.01
CA ARG A 235 -15.45 -32.72 21.09
C ARG A 235 -16.02 -31.40 21.60
N ILE A 236 -16.85 -30.70 20.83
CA ILE A 236 -17.58 -29.49 21.27
C ILE A 236 -18.51 -29.79 22.46
N VAL A 237 -19.07 -30.99 22.53
CA VAL A 237 -19.94 -31.41 23.64
C VAL A 237 -19.13 -32.07 24.76
N LEU A 238 -18.14 -32.89 24.40
CA LEU A 238 -17.42 -33.76 25.34
C LEU A 238 -16.25 -33.08 26.07
N SER A 239 -15.74 -31.95 25.56
CA SER A 239 -14.56 -31.28 26.14
C SER A 239 -14.91 -30.52 27.42
N ASN A 240 -14.19 -30.83 28.51
CA ASN A 240 -14.29 -30.13 29.78
C ASN A 240 -13.70 -28.71 29.76
N LEU A 241 -12.93 -28.36 28.72
CA LEU A 241 -12.41 -27.00 28.54
C LEU A 241 -13.54 -26.02 28.17
N ILE A 242 -14.64 -26.52 27.61
CA ILE A 242 -15.81 -25.73 27.27
C ILE A 242 -16.73 -25.66 28.48
N ASN A 243 -16.96 -24.45 28.99
CA ASN A 243 -17.72 -24.20 30.22
C ASN A 243 -18.77 -23.11 30.01
N SER A 244 -19.48 -22.72 31.08
CA SER A 244 -20.56 -21.73 31.05
C SER A 244 -20.12 -20.35 30.56
N GLY A 245 -18.82 -20.01 30.68
CA GLY A 245 -18.26 -18.75 30.21
C GLY A 245 -17.65 -18.80 28.80
N SER A 246 -17.64 -19.97 28.16
CA SER A 246 -17.05 -20.12 26.82
C SER A 246 -17.95 -19.51 25.74
N LYS A 247 -17.33 -19.03 24.67
CA LYS A 247 -18.01 -18.54 23.47
C LYS A 247 -17.41 -19.18 22.23
N ILE A 248 -18.19 -19.31 21.16
CA ILE A 248 -17.69 -19.72 19.85
C ILE A 248 -17.62 -18.51 18.91
N LEU A 249 -16.47 -18.33 18.26
CA LEU A 249 -16.27 -17.38 17.17
C LEU A 249 -16.35 -18.10 15.83
N PHE A 250 -17.03 -17.49 14.86
CA PHE A 250 -17.12 -17.91 13.46
C PHE A 250 -17.49 -16.67 12.61
N GLU A 251 -17.38 -16.76 11.29
CA GLU A 251 -17.45 -15.58 10.38
C GLU A 251 -16.47 -14.48 10.80
N ARG A 252 -15.20 -14.88 10.86
CA ARG A 252 -14.13 -14.07 11.46
C ARG A 252 -13.42 -13.19 10.44
N ASN A 253 -13.53 -13.50 9.15
CA ASN A 253 -13.05 -12.65 8.07
C ASN A 253 -13.82 -11.32 8.05
N PRO A 254 -13.14 -10.16 8.15
CA PRO A 254 -13.78 -8.85 8.23
C PRO A 254 -14.74 -8.57 7.07
N ARG A 255 -14.32 -8.89 5.84
CA ARG A 255 -15.10 -8.64 4.63
C ARG A 255 -16.35 -9.51 4.56
N GLU A 256 -16.21 -10.81 4.81
CA GLU A 256 -17.34 -11.74 4.85
C GLU A 256 -18.35 -11.35 5.92
N ARG A 257 -17.85 -10.92 7.08
CA ARG A 257 -18.69 -10.48 8.20
C ARG A 257 -19.51 -9.24 7.84
N VAL A 258 -18.89 -8.25 7.20
CA VAL A 258 -19.62 -7.08 6.67
C VAL A 258 -20.66 -7.50 5.63
N ALA A 259 -20.32 -8.43 4.72
CA ALA A 259 -21.24 -8.92 3.70
C ALA A 259 -22.48 -9.61 4.31
N LYS A 260 -22.33 -10.29 5.45
CA LYS A 260 -23.48 -10.87 6.18
C LYS A 260 -24.35 -9.82 6.87
N VAL A 261 -23.77 -8.71 7.32
CA VAL A 261 -24.51 -7.60 7.95
C VAL A 261 -25.23 -6.74 6.90
N ALA A 262 -24.59 -6.50 5.75
CA ALA A 262 -25.11 -5.66 4.68
C ALA A 262 -24.91 -6.30 3.30
N PRO A 263 -25.68 -7.34 2.94
CA PRO A 263 -25.52 -8.08 1.69
C PRO A 263 -25.86 -7.27 0.43
N TRP A 264 -26.46 -6.09 0.61
CA TRP A 264 -26.78 -5.14 -0.46
C TRP A 264 -25.60 -4.25 -0.86
N LEU A 265 -24.49 -4.29 -0.13
CA LEU A 265 -23.26 -3.60 -0.50
C LEU A 265 -22.38 -4.51 -1.38
N THR A 266 -21.82 -3.92 -2.43
CA THR A 266 -20.63 -4.48 -3.07
C THR A 266 -19.42 -4.02 -2.26
N LEU A 267 -18.71 -4.92 -1.61
CA LEU A 267 -17.56 -4.56 -0.77
C LEU A 267 -16.26 -4.55 -1.58
N ASP A 268 -15.39 -3.59 -1.28
CA ASP A 268 -14.02 -3.54 -1.81
C ASP A 268 -13.28 -4.86 -1.56
N GLY A 269 -12.36 -5.19 -2.46
CA GLY A 269 -11.59 -6.42 -2.43
C GLY A 269 -10.52 -6.44 -1.33
N ASP A 270 -10.06 -5.27 -0.87
CA ASP A 270 -8.87 -5.11 -0.04
C ASP A 270 -9.17 -4.37 1.29
N PRO A 271 -9.67 -5.09 2.32
CA PRO A 271 -9.76 -4.58 3.69
C PRO A 271 -8.38 -4.16 4.21
N TYR A 272 -8.28 -2.99 4.85
CA TYR A 272 -7.01 -2.52 5.40
C TYR A 272 -7.06 -2.29 6.90
N PRO A 273 -6.00 -2.63 7.64
CA PRO A 273 -5.95 -2.44 9.08
C PRO A 273 -5.42 -1.04 9.43
N ALA A 274 -6.00 -0.44 10.47
CA ALA A 274 -5.49 0.78 11.08
C ALA A 274 -5.60 0.71 12.61
N LEU A 275 -4.72 1.43 13.30
CA LEU A 275 -4.88 1.68 14.74
C LEU A 275 -5.82 2.85 14.93
N VAL A 276 -7.00 2.59 15.47
CA VAL A 276 -8.06 3.57 15.70
C VAL A 276 -8.52 3.47 17.14
N ASP A 277 -8.41 4.58 17.87
CA ASP A 277 -8.86 4.71 19.26
C ASP A 277 -8.28 3.59 20.16
N GLY A 278 -7.00 3.23 19.95
CA GLY A 278 -6.29 2.19 20.69
C GLY A 278 -6.67 0.74 20.32
N ARG A 279 -7.33 0.53 19.18
CA ARG A 279 -7.72 -0.81 18.70
C ARG A 279 -7.34 -0.99 17.24
N ILE A 280 -7.03 -2.22 16.86
CA ILE A 280 -6.89 -2.58 15.44
C ILE A 280 -8.30 -2.64 14.84
N GLN A 281 -8.59 -1.76 13.89
CA GLN A 281 -9.82 -1.77 13.11
C GLN A 281 -9.49 -2.16 11.66
N TRP A 282 -10.21 -3.14 11.14
CA TRP A 282 -10.28 -3.36 9.70
C TRP A 282 -11.24 -2.35 9.09
N ILE A 283 -10.81 -1.60 8.09
CA ILE A 283 -11.63 -0.64 7.36
C ILE A 283 -11.96 -1.24 5.98
N ILE A 284 -13.24 -1.26 5.62
CA ILE A 284 -13.72 -1.81 4.36
C ILE A 284 -14.63 -0.79 3.68
N ASP A 285 -14.34 -0.51 2.41
CA ASP A 285 -15.18 0.34 1.58
C ASP A 285 -16.40 -0.43 1.04
N GLY A 286 -17.57 0.19 1.16
CA GLY A 286 -18.86 -0.38 0.75
C GLY A 286 -19.50 0.44 -0.37
N TYR A 287 -19.67 -0.21 -1.52
CA TYR A 287 -20.26 0.40 -2.69
C TYR A 287 -21.74 0.08 -2.84
N THR A 288 -22.54 1.10 -3.16
CA THR A 288 -23.82 0.85 -3.80
C THR A 288 -23.62 0.79 -5.31
N THR A 289 -24.16 -0.23 -5.95
CA THR A 289 -24.06 -0.44 -7.39
C THR A 289 -25.44 -0.58 -8.01
N SER A 290 -25.54 -0.29 -9.30
CA SER A 290 -26.73 -0.57 -10.10
C SER A 290 -26.33 -0.84 -11.56
N ASN A 291 -27.17 -1.59 -12.27
CA ASN A 291 -27.06 -1.85 -13.71
C ASN A 291 -28.15 -1.14 -14.52
N GLY A 292 -28.95 -0.29 -13.85
CA GLY A 292 -30.15 0.35 -14.38
C GLY A 292 -30.02 1.86 -14.62
N TYR A 293 -28.83 2.46 -14.54
CA TYR A 293 -28.67 3.90 -14.77
C TYR A 293 -28.86 4.24 -16.27
N PRO A 294 -29.87 5.03 -16.66
CA PRO A 294 -30.17 5.27 -18.08
C PRO A 294 -28.99 5.90 -18.84
N TYR A 295 -28.78 5.48 -20.09
CA TYR A 295 -27.70 5.94 -20.99
C TYR A 295 -26.26 5.69 -20.52
N SER A 296 -26.02 5.31 -19.27
CA SER A 296 -24.66 5.03 -18.77
C SER A 296 -24.10 3.73 -19.35
N ARG A 297 -22.81 3.76 -19.73
CA ARG A 297 -22.08 2.58 -20.21
C ARG A 297 -21.98 1.53 -19.11
N LYS A 298 -22.26 0.28 -19.47
CA LYS A 298 -22.01 -0.88 -18.62
C LYS A 298 -20.53 -1.24 -18.63
N THR A 299 -20.02 -1.57 -17.45
CA THR A 299 -18.75 -2.25 -17.25
C THR A 299 -18.98 -3.50 -16.39
N THR A 300 -18.02 -4.41 -16.39
CA THR A 300 -18.05 -5.62 -15.57
C THR A 300 -17.01 -5.46 -14.48
N LEU A 301 -17.43 -5.54 -13.21
CA LEU A 301 -16.57 -5.27 -12.06
C LEU A 301 -15.30 -6.12 -12.07
N SER A 302 -15.44 -7.44 -12.20
CA SER A 302 -14.30 -8.37 -12.28
C SER A 302 -13.24 -7.98 -13.32
N SER A 303 -13.65 -7.52 -14.51
CA SER A 303 -12.71 -7.10 -15.55
C SER A 303 -12.12 -5.71 -15.30
N ALA A 304 -12.92 -4.78 -14.76
CA ALA A 304 -12.50 -3.41 -14.52
C ALA A 304 -11.55 -3.29 -13.32
N THR A 305 -11.63 -4.23 -12.38
CA THR A 305 -10.75 -4.32 -11.21
C THR A 305 -9.63 -5.35 -11.36
N SER A 306 -9.51 -6.03 -12.50
CA SER A 306 -8.42 -6.98 -12.74
C SER A 306 -7.14 -6.26 -13.15
N ASP A 307 -6.08 -6.47 -12.38
CA ASP A 307 -4.74 -5.97 -12.66
C ASP A 307 -3.64 -6.95 -12.22
N ALA A 308 -2.38 -6.53 -12.36
CA ALA A 308 -1.22 -7.36 -12.03
C ALA A 308 -1.15 -7.79 -10.55
N LEU A 309 -1.77 -7.03 -9.64
CA LEU A 309 -1.79 -7.32 -8.21
C LEU A 309 -2.96 -8.23 -7.84
N THR A 310 -4.19 -7.90 -8.28
CA THR A 310 -5.38 -8.72 -8.01
C THR A 310 -5.30 -10.12 -8.61
N ALA A 311 -4.49 -10.31 -9.66
CA ALA A 311 -4.28 -11.61 -10.28
C ALA A 311 -3.32 -12.52 -9.51
N ARG A 312 -2.57 -12.01 -8.52
CA ARG A 312 -1.48 -12.74 -7.83
C ARG A 312 -1.64 -12.80 -6.31
N SER A 313 -2.38 -11.88 -5.71
CA SER A 313 -2.63 -11.86 -4.25
C SER A 313 -3.90 -12.62 -3.89
N ASN A 314 -3.81 -13.46 -2.86
CA ASN A 314 -4.97 -14.10 -2.25
C ASN A 314 -5.61 -13.22 -1.17
N SER A 315 -4.87 -12.25 -0.61
CA SER A 315 -5.38 -11.28 0.34
C SER A 315 -6.39 -10.32 -0.30
N ILE A 316 -6.25 -10.02 -1.60
CA ILE A 316 -7.18 -9.16 -2.32
C ILE A 316 -8.31 -10.01 -2.92
N THR A 317 -9.53 -9.83 -2.40
CA THR A 317 -10.71 -10.54 -2.89
C THR A 317 -11.14 -10.00 -4.26
N ALA A 318 -11.09 -10.85 -5.29
CA ALA A 318 -11.56 -10.49 -6.62
C ALA A 318 -13.06 -10.09 -6.61
N GLN A 319 -13.38 -9.02 -7.35
CA GLN A 319 -14.76 -8.59 -7.52
C GLN A 319 -15.58 -9.62 -8.30
N SER A 320 -16.88 -9.69 -7.99
CA SER A 320 -17.79 -10.60 -8.66
C SER A 320 -17.95 -10.25 -10.14
N ASN A 321 -18.32 -11.23 -10.97
CA ASN A 321 -18.59 -11.04 -12.39
C ASN A 321 -19.96 -10.39 -12.62
N ALA A 322 -20.14 -9.19 -12.05
CA ALA A 322 -21.37 -8.41 -12.12
C ALA A 322 -21.22 -7.23 -13.08
N SER A 323 -22.23 -7.05 -13.95
CA SER A 323 -22.31 -5.88 -14.82
C SER A 323 -22.99 -4.73 -14.10
N VAL A 324 -22.33 -3.56 -14.06
CA VAL A 324 -22.82 -2.34 -13.43
C VAL A 324 -22.67 -1.17 -14.39
N ASN A 325 -23.53 -0.15 -14.24
CA ASN A 325 -23.37 1.13 -14.92
C ASN A 325 -23.57 2.33 -13.97
N TYR A 326 -23.50 2.06 -12.67
CA TYR A 326 -23.53 3.03 -11.58
C TYR A 326 -22.78 2.45 -10.39
N ILE A 327 -21.97 3.28 -9.74
CA ILE A 327 -21.25 2.93 -8.51
C ILE A 327 -21.00 4.19 -7.68
N ARG A 328 -21.15 4.07 -6.35
CA ARG A 328 -20.77 5.09 -5.37
C ARG A 328 -20.07 4.46 -4.19
N ASN A 329 -19.06 5.15 -3.67
CA ASN A 329 -18.46 4.84 -2.38
C ASN A 329 -19.36 5.38 -1.27
N SER A 330 -20.37 4.60 -0.90
CA SER A 330 -21.49 5.08 -0.12
C SER A 330 -21.32 4.81 1.37
N VAL A 331 -20.62 3.75 1.75
CA VAL A 331 -20.47 3.31 3.14
C VAL A 331 -18.99 3.07 3.46
N LYS A 332 -18.55 3.49 4.65
CA LYS A 332 -17.33 2.97 5.29
C LYS A 332 -17.75 1.97 6.34
N ALA A 333 -17.25 0.74 6.27
CA ALA A 333 -17.43 -0.26 7.30
C ALA A 333 -16.17 -0.37 8.15
N THR A 334 -16.32 -0.64 9.45
CA THR A 334 -15.22 -1.09 10.29
C THR A 334 -15.55 -2.41 10.96
N VAL A 335 -14.52 -3.24 11.16
CA VAL A 335 -14.59 -4.45 11.98
C VAL A 335 -13.49 -4.39 13.03
N ASP A 336 -13.89 -4.40 14.29
CA ASP A 336 -12.96 -4.47 15.40
C ASP A 336 -12.23 -5.82 15.41
N ALA A 337 -10.90 -5.83 15.34
CA ALA A 337 -10.13 -7.07 15.28
C ALA A 337 -10.20 -7.89 16.58
N TYR A 338 -10.56 -7.28 17.72
CA TYR A 338 -10.66 -7.98 19.00
C TYR A 338 -12.04 -8.61 19.23
N ASP A 339 -13.12 -7.90 18.91
CA ASP A 339 -14.48 -8.39 19.21
C ASP A 339 -15.43 -8.55 18.02
N GLY A 340 -14.98 -8.20 16.82
CA GLY A 340 -15.74 -8.39 15.59
C GLY A 340 -16.96 -7.49 15.49
N THR A 341 -17.02 -6.40 16.26
CA THR A 341 -18.06 -5.38 16.10
C THR A 341 -18.00 -4.80 14.70
N VAL A 342 -19.09 -4.96 13.95
CA VAL A 342 -19.27 -4.28 12.66
C VAL A 342 -19.94 -2.93 12.90
N SER A 343 -19.36 -1.87 12.36
CA SER A 343 -20.01 -0.56 12.26
C SER A 343 -20.05 -0.10 10.81
N LEU A 344 -21.22 0.30 10.32
CA LEU A 344 -21.38 0.89 9.00
C LEU A 344 -21.62 2.39 9.15
N TYR A 345 -20.86 3.20 8.44
CA TYR A 345 -20.95 4.65 8.45
C TYR A 345 -21.33 5.16 7.06
N GLN A 346 -22.33 6.02 6.99
CA GLN A 346 -22.67 6.73 5.77
C GLN A 346 -21.51 7.61 5.33
N TRP A 347 -21.12 7.52 4.07
CA TRP A 347 -20.05 8.31 3.47
C TRP A 347 -20.57 9.27 2.41
N ASP A 348 -21.19 8.76 1.34
CA ASP A 348 -21.88 9.56 0.34
C ASP A 348 -23.31 9.88 0.82
N THR A 349 -23.47 11.09 1.36
CA THR A 349 -24.78 11.56 1.85
C THR A 349 -25.77 11.90 0.75
N LYS A 350 -25.33 11.96 -0.52
CA LYS A 350 -26.15 12.31 -1.68
C LYS A 350 -26.52 11.11 -2.53
N ASP A 351 -26.06 9.91 -2.17
CA ASP A 351 -26.36 8.70 -2.90
C ASP A 351 -27.83 8.25 -2.71
N PRO A 352 -28.66 8.26 -3.78
CA PRO A 352 -30.05 7.83 -3.69
C PRO A 352 -30.21 6.32 -3.44
N VAL A 353 -29.23 5.49 -3.84
CA VAL A 353 -29.28 4.04 -3.63
C VAL A 353 -29.06 3.74 -2.15
N LEU A 354 -28.04 4.34 -1.52
CA LEU A 354 -27.87 4.25 -0.07
C LEU A 354 -29.07 4.80 0.68
N ALA A 355 -29.59 5.97 0.29
CA ALA A 355 -30.77 6.55 0.93
C ALA A 355 -31.99 5.59 0.90
N THR A 356 -32.12 4.79 -0.16
CA THR A 356 -33.17 3.76 -0.28
C THR A 356 -32.91 2.59 0.67
N TRP A 357 -31.68 2.07 0.71
CA TRP A 357 -31.31 0.99 1.64
C TRP A 357 -31.40 1.40 3.10
N SER A 358 -31.00 2.62 3.47
CA SER A 358 -31.13 3.14 4.83
C SER A 358 -32.59 3.31 5.27
N LYS A 359 -33.53 3.51 4.33
CA LYS A 359 -34.97 3.48 4.63
C LYS A 359 -35.51 2.07 4.81
N ALA A 360 -35.06 1.12 3.98
CA ALA A 360 -35.47 -0.28 4.06
C ALA A 360 -34.93 -0.99 5.32
N PHE A 361 -33.73 -0.60 5.77
CA PHE A 361 -33.08 -1.13 6.97
C PHE A 361 -32.67 0.02 7.91
N PRO A 362 -33.62 0.59 8.66
CA PRO A 362 -33.33 1.68 9.60
C PRO A 362 -32.29 1.28 10.65
N ASN A 363 -31.46 2.23 11.05
CA ASN A 363 -30.40 2.08 12.07
C ASN A 363 -29.24 1.13 11.71
N THR A 364 -29.23 0.51 10.52
CA THR A 364 -28.13 -0.34 10.06
C THR A 364 -26.88 0.48 9.69
N VAL A 365 -27.06 1.74 9.26
CA VAL A 365 -25.98 2.65 8.88
C VAL A 365 -25.98 3.89 9.79
N LYS A 366 -24.85 4.16 10.43
CA LYS A 366 -24.62 5.33 11.28
C LYS A 366 -24.38 6.59 10.42
N PRO A 367 -24.74 7.78 10.89
CA PRO A 367 -24.43 9.02 10.17
C PRO A 367 -22.93 9.26 10.08
N LYS A 368 -22.49 9.98 9.05
CA LYS A 368 -21.08 10.35 8.83
C LYS A 368 -20.43 11.02 10.04
N SER A 369 -21.20 11.81 10.79
CA SER A 369 -20.76 12.50 12.01
C SER A 369 -20.38 11.56 13.16
N ALA A 370 -20.70 10.26 13.08
CA ALA A 370 -20.32 9.27 14.06
C ALA A 370 -18.92 8.67 13.81
N ILE A 371 -18.26 9.01 12.69
CA ILE A 371 -16.88 8.62 12.41
C ILE A 371 -15.98 9.42 13.35
N SER A 372 -15.15 8.75 14.17
CA SER A 372 -14.20 9.43 15.05
C SER A 372 -13.14 10.19 14.24
N ALA A 373 -12.55 11.23 14.84
CA ALA A 373 -11.48 11.97 14.17
C ALA A 373 -10.27 11.08 13.83
N ASP A 374 -10.00 10.09 14.69
CA ASP A 374 -8.94 9.11 14.49
C ASP A 374 -9.27 8.20 13.29
N LEU A 375 -10.45 7.57 13.27
CA LEU A 375 -10.91 6.78 12.11
C LEU A 375 -10.88 7.59 10.81
N LEU A 376 -11.33 8.85 10.87
CA LEU A 376 -11.36 9.74 9.71
C LEU A 376 -9.95 10.01 9.14
N ALA A 377 -8.91 10.03 9.99
CA ALA A 377 -7.53 10.21 9.56
C ALA A 377 -6.96 9.01 8.78
N HIS A 378 -7.54 7.82 8.97
CA HIS A 378 -7.13 6.57 8.32
C HIS A 378 -7.93 6.26 7.04
N ILE A 379 -9.08 6.89 6.84
CA ILE A 379 -9.86 6.71 5.60
C ILE A 379 -9.02 7.11 4.39
N ARG A 380 -9.02 6.24 3.36
CA ARG A 380 -8.39 6.47 2.05
C ARG A 380 -9.42 6.38 0.91
N TYR A 381 -9.07 6.82 -0.30
CA TYR A 381 -9.92 6.63 -1.48
C TYR A 381 -9.73 5.21 -2.00
N PRO A 382 -10.80 4.42 -2.20
CA PRO A 382 -10.63 2.99 -2.34
C PRO A 382 -10.22 2.56 -3.75
N GLU A 383 -9.49 1.46 -3.79
CA GLU A 383 -8.80 1.04 -4.99
C GLU A 383 -9.75 0.49 -6.05
N ASP A 384 -10.75 -0.34 -5.69
CA ASP A 384 -11.65 -0.92 -6.69
C ASP A 384 -12.52 0.15 -7.36
N MET A 385 -13.01 1.13 -6.60
CA MET A 385 -13.69 2.29 -7.17
C MET A 385 -12.79 3.02 -8.16
N PHE A 386 -11.53 3.26 -7.79
CA PHE A 386 -10.61 3.98 -8.66
C PHE A 386 -10.21 3.15 -9.88
N ARG A 387 -10.08 1.82 -9.76
CA ARG A 387 -9.87 0.89 -10.88
C ARG A 387 -11.02 0.98 -11.89
N VAL A 388 -12.28 0.97 -11.42
CA VAL A 388 -13.45 1.17 -12.27
C VAL A 388 -13.46 2.57 -12.89
N GLN A 389 -13.19 3.61 -12.11
CA GLN A 389 -13.19 4.99 -12.58
C GLN A 389 -12.11 5.26 -13.62
N ARG A 390 -10.90 4.75 -13.45
CA ARG A 390 -9.80 4.92 -14.41
C ARG A 390 -10.05 4.15 -15.71
N ASP A 391 -10.68 2.97 -15.65
CA ASP A 391 -11.11 2.23 -16.84
C ASP A 391 -12.13 3.04 -17.64
N ILE A 392 -13.16 3.59 -16.99
CA ILE A 392 -14.13 4.49 -17.65
C ILE A 392 -13.44 5.77 -18.15
N LEU A 393 -12.60 6.41 -17.35
CA LEU A 393 -11.93 7.66 -17.69
C LEU A 393 -11.02 7.51 -18.93
N SER A 394 -10.51 6.30 -19.22
CA SER A 394 -9.70 6.01 -20.40
C SER A 394 -10.35 6.44 -21.72
N ALA A 395 -11.68 6.43 -21.79
CA ALA A 395 -12.45 6.95 -22.93
C ALA A 395 -13.26 8.20 -22.58
N TYR A 396 -13.84 8.27 -21.38
CA TYR A 396 -14.78 9.32 -20.98
C TYR A 396 -14.14 10.60 -20.45
N HIS A 397 -12.81 10.73 -20.55
CA HIS A 397 -12.15 12.04 -20.48
C HIS A 397 -12.47 12.90 -21.72
N VAL A 398 -12.77 12.27 -22.88
CA VAL A 398 -13.25 12.94 -24.09
C VAL A 398 -14.71 13.35 -23.90
N LYS A 399 -14.96 14.66 -23.80
CA LYS A 399 -16.28 15.20 -23.43
C LYS A 399 -17.21 15.49 -24.61
N SER A 400 -16.67 15.68 -25.81
CA SER A 400 -17.47 16.00 -27.00
C SER A 400 -17.84 14.75 -27.78
N ALA A 401 -19.13 14.60 -28.10
CA ALA A 401 -19.62 13.48 -28.90
C ALA A 401 -18.90 13.29 -30.24
N SER A 402 -18.56 14.37 -30.96
CA SER A 402 -17.87 14.28 -32.26
C SER A 402 -16.46 13.68 -32.14
N ALA A 403 -15.67 14.13 -31.16
CA ALA A 403 -14.34 13.55 -30.91
C ALA A 403 -14.44 12.11 -30.39
N PHE A 404 -15.41 11.83 -29.52
CA PHE A 404 -15.65 10.49 -28.98
C PHE A 404 -16.02 9.49 -30.08
N TYR A 405 -16.90 9.89 -31.02
CA TYR A 405 -17.25 9.08 -32.19
C TYR A 405 -16.02 8.78 -33.07
N GLY A 406 -15.15 9.77 -33.25
CA GLY A 406 -13.89 9.58 -33.98
C GLY A 406 -12.90 8.62 -33.30
N GLY A 407 -13.07 8.34 -32.01
CA GLY A 407 -12.24 7.41 -31.23
C GLY A 407 -10.78 7.83 -31.09
N GLN A 408 -10.46 9.07 -31.47
CA GLN A 408 -9.12 9.65 -31.35
C GLN A 408 -8.91 10.10 -29.89
N ASP A 409 -7.71 9.87 -29.36
CA ASP A 409 -7.32 10.22 -27.98
C ASP A 409 -7.82 9.32 -26.84
N PHE A 410 -8.36 8.13 -27.12
CA PHE A 410 -8.59 7.15 -26.04
C PHE A 410 -7.27 6.65 -25.44
N TRP A 411 -7.29 6.40 -24.14
CA TRP A 411 -6.17 5.89 -23.37
C TRP A 411 -6.40 4.43 -22.96
N ARG A 412 -5.42 3.88 -22.27
CA ARG A 412 -5.51 2.67 -21.46
C ARG A 412 -4.57 2.78 -20.27
N VAL A 413 -4.80 1.95 -19.26
CA VAL A 413 -3.82 1.73 -18.19
C VAL A 413 -2.61 1.00 -18.81
N PRO A 414 -1.37 1.42 -18.54
CA PRO A 414 -0.18 0.70 -19.02
C PRO A 414 -0.05 -0.67 -18.37
N ARG A 415 0.77 -1.54 -18.97
CA ARG A 415 1.14 -2.81 -18.34
C ARG A 415 2.10 -2.58 -17.18
N ASP A 416 2.01 -3.41 -16.16
CA ASP A 416 2.88 -3.34 -14.99
C ASP A 416 4.35 -3.63 -15.38
N PRO A 417 5.26 -2.65 -15.27
CA PRO A 417 6.65 -2.82 -15.65
C PRO A 417 7.50 -3.59 -14.61
N SER A 418 6.95 -3.90 -13.43
CA SER A 418 7.68 -4.67 -12.40
C SER A 418 7.82 -6.16 -12.74
N THR A 419 7.00 -6.66 -13.68
CA THR A 419 7.08 -8.03 -14.19
C THR A 419 7.45 -8.00 -15.67
N PHE A 420 8.63 -8.50 -16.02
CA PHE A 420 9.07 -8.52 -17.42
C PHE A 420 8.28 -9.52 -18.27
N GLY A 421 7.95 -9.12 -19.51
CA GLY A 421 7.41 -10.00 -20.55
C GLY A 421 5.94 -9.78 -20.95
N GLY A 422 5.43 -10.65 -21.81
CA GLY A 422 4.09 -10.56 -22.40
C GLY A 422 2.91 -10.77 -21.45
N ASN A 423 3.17 -11.19 -20.21
CA ASN A 423 2.18 -11.57 -19.19
C ASN A 423 2.01 -10.53 -18.05
N ALA A 424 2.50 -9.31 -18.23
CA ALA A 424 2.22 -8.22 -17.30
C ALA A 424 0.76 -7.77 -17.45
N GLY A 425 -0.04 -7.97 -16.39
CA GLY A 425 -1.37 -7.36 -16.26
C GLY A 425 -1.28 -5.82 -16.26
N ASN A 426 -2.44 -5.15 -16.19
CA ASN A 426 -2.45 -3.69 -16.04
C ASN A 426 -1.69 -3.29 -14.77
N GLN A 427 -1.02 -2.14 -14.79
CA GLN A 427 -0.38 -1.59 -13.59
C GLN A 427 -1.46 -1.26 -12.55
N PRO A 428 -1.37 -1.76 -11.30
CA PRO A 428 -2.29 -1.37 -10.24
C PRO A 428 -2.19 0.14 -9.95
N PRO A 429 -3.26 0.79 -9.47
CA PRO A 429 -3.11 2.11 -8.91
C PRO A 429 -2.27 2.01 -7.62
N TYR A 430 -1.62 3.09 -7.23
CA TYR A 430 -0.78 3.08 -6.02
C TYR A 430 -0.88 4.39 -5.25
N TYR A 431 -0.90 4.27 -3.93
CA TYR A 431 -0.91 5.42 -3.03
C TYR A 431 0.43 6.14 -2.99
N LEU A 432 0.42 7.46 -2.92
CA LEU A 432 1.57 8.33 -2.70
C LEU A 432 1.17 9.57 -1.92
N THR A 433 2.02 10.03 -1.00
CA THR A 433 1.96 11.41 -0.50
C THR A 433 2.60 12.34 -1.54
N LEU A 434 1.75 13.08 -2.27
CA LEU A 434 2.11 13.87 -3.44
C LEU A 434 1.55 15.29 -3.33
N GLN A 435 2.39 16.28 -3.63
CA GLN A 435 1.95 17.64 -3.96
C GLN A 435 1.77 17.74 -5.48
N MET A 436 0.53 17.81 -5.95
CA MET A 436 0.25 17.92 -7.39
C MET A 436 0.67 19.31 -7.92
N PRO A 437 1.07 19.42 -9.20
CA PRO A 437 1.38 20.71 -9.82
C PRO A 437 0.28 21.75 -9.62
N GLY A 438 0.67 22.90 -9.06
CA GLY A 438 -0.22 24.02 -8.75
C GLY A 438 -0.92 23.93 -7.39
N GLU A 439 -0.80 22.81 -6.66
CA GLU A 439 -1.31 22.69 -5.29
C GLU A 439 -0.33 23.26 -4.27
N LYS A 440 -0.87 23.71 -3.13
CA LYS A 440 -0.09 24.37 -2.06
C LYS A 440 0.48 23.40 -1.01
N LYS A 441 -0.04 22.18 -0.94
CA LYS A 441 0.29 21.18 0.07
C LYS A 441 0.28 19.79 -0.56
N ALA A 442 1.15 18.91 -0.06
CA ALA A 442 1.05 17.50 -0.35
C ALA A 442 -0.19 16.90 0.33
N SER A 443 -0.79 15.92 -0.33
CA SER A 443 -1.89 15.10 0.19
C SER A 443 -1.61 13.64 -0.11
N PHE A 444 -2.23 12.74 0.64
CA PHE A 444 -2.22 11.32 0.28
C PHE A 444 -3.16 11.10 -0.89
N GLN A 445 -2.66 10.50 -1.97
CA GLN A 445 -3.41 10.33 -3.20
C GLN A 445 -3.26 8.91 -3.73
N LEU A 446 -4.32 8.38 -4.33
CA LEU A 446 -4.25 7.17 -5.15
C LEU A 446 -4.01 7.59 -6.60
N THR A 447 -3.01 7.01 -7.25
CA THR A 447 -2.49 7.53 -8.54
C THR A 447 -2.47 6.47 -9.63
N THR A 448 -2.53 6.91 -10.89
CA THR A 448 -2.42 6.03 -12.06
C THR A 448 -1.85 6.78 -13.28
N PRO A 449 -0.91 6.19 -14.02
CA PRO A 449 -0.55 6.66 -15.36
C PRO A 449 -1.53 6.14 -16.43
N PHE A 450 -1.51 6.79 -17.60
CA PHE A 450 -2.23 6.39 -18.81
C PHE A 450 -1.31 6.47 -20.03
N VAL A 451 -1.48 5.53 -20.95
CA VAL A 451 -0.83 5.51 -22.28
C VAL A 451 -1.91 5.47 -23.37
N PRO A 452 -1.61 5.84 -24.63
CA PRO A 452 -2.60 5.77 -25.70
C PRO A 452 -3.17 4.37 -25.87
N ARG A 453 -4.46 4.28 -26.21
CA ARG A 453 -5.05 3.04 -26.68
C ARG A 453 -4.32 2.58 -27.94
N GLY A 454 -3.93 1.31 -28.00
CA GLY A 454 -3.08 0.76 -29.06
C GLY A 454 -1.68 0.39 -28.54
N GLY A 455 -0.70 0.33 -29.44
CA GLY A 455 0.66 -0.18 -29.16
C GLY A 455 1.70 0.85 -28.74
N ARG A 456 1.36 2.15 -28.65
CA ARG A 456 2.29 3.18 -28.17
C ARG A 456 2.33 3.17 -26.64
N GLU A 457 3.52 3.34 -26.08
CA GLU A 457 3.79 3.29 -24.63
C GLU A 457 4.27 4.64 -24.07
N ASN A 458 4.06 5.73 -24.81
CA ASN A 458 4.34 7.09 -24.36
C ASN A 458 3.28 7.49 -23.32
N LEU A 459 3.64 8.29 -22.32
CA LEU A 459 2.69 8.76 -21.31
C LEU A 459 1.71 9.78 -21.93
N SER A 460 0.41 9.48 -21.88
CA SER A 460 -0.67 10.40 -22.31
C SER A 460 -1.19 11.25 -21.17
N ALA A 461 -1.30 10.67 -19.98
CA ALA A 461 -1.81 11.37 -18.81
C ALA A 461 -1.32 10.74 -17.51
N PHE A 462 -1.34 11.53 -16.45
CA PHE A 462 -1.21 11.07 -15.07
C PHE A 462 -2.44 11.54 -14.29
N ALA A 463 -3.12 10.64 -13.60
CA ALA A 463 -4.26 10.97 -12.77
C ALA A 463 -3.99 10.64 -11.31
N ALA A 464 -4.50 11.48 -10.43
CA ALA A 464 -4.47 11.28 -8.99
C ALA A 464 -5.84 11.61 -8.40
N VAL A 465 -6.25 10.85 -7.39
CA VAL A 465 -7.44 11.11 -6.59
C VAL A 465 -7.04 11.33 -5.15
N ASN A 466 -7.51 12.43 -4.57
CA ASN A 466 -7.17 12.80 -3.19
C ASN A 466 -7.87 11.83 -2.21
N SER A 467 -7.07 11.23 -1.32
CA SER A 467 -7.47 10.27 -0.30
C SER A 467 -7.53 10.85 1.10
N ASP A 468 -7.09 12.10 1.31
CA ASP A 468 -7.19 12.75 2.60
C ASP A 468 -8.64 13.17 2.89
N ALA A 469 -9.09 12.89 4.11
CA ALA A 469 -10.40 13.32 4.54
C ALA A 469 -10.49 14.85 4.55
N GLY A 470 -11.52 15.38 3.90
CA GLY A 470 -11.74 16.82 3.81
C GLY A 470 -12.56 17.21 2.58
N PRO A 471 -12.62 18.52 2.26
CA PRO A 471 -13.37 19.03 1.12
C PRO A 471 -12.90 18.47 -0.23
N ASP A 472 -11.60 18.15 -0.34
CA ASP A 472 -11.00 17.64 -1.57
C ASP A 472 -11.02 16.11 -1.67
N TYR A 473 -11.54 15.38 -0.67
CA TYR A 473 -11.62 13.91 -0.73
C TYR A 473 -12.34 13.45 -2.00
N GLY A 474 -11.73 12.54 -2.75
CA GLY A 474 -12.29 12.02 -4.01
C GLY A 474 -12.19 12.98 -5.19
N LYS A 475 -11.55 14.15 -5.03
CA LYS A 475 -11.25 15.03 -6.17
C LYS A 475 -10.22 14.35 -7.06
N ILE A 476 -10.60 14.11 -8.32
CA ILE A 476 -9.74 13.54 -9.35
C ILE A 476 -9.13 14.67 -10.17
N THR A 477 -7.81 14.73 -10.21
CA THR A 477 -7.02 15.65 -11.05
C THR A 477 -6.24 14.84 -12.08
N VAL A 478 -6.35 15.23 -13.35
CA VAL A 478 -5.64 14.63 -14.47
C VAL A 478 -4.67 15.66 -15.05
N LEU A 479 -3.39 15.31 -15.11
CA LEU A 479 -2.38 16.01 -15.87
C LEU A 479 -2.33 15.38 -17.26
N GLN A 480 -2.86 16.08 -18.25
CA GLN A 480 -2.85 15.65 -19.64
C GLN A 480 -1.59 16.14 -20.34
N LEU A 481 -0.84 15.21 -20.92
CA LEU A 481 0.42 15.51 -21.59
C LEU A 481 0.17 15.96 -23.04
N PRO A 482 1.08 16.76 -23.63
CA PRO A 482 0.92 17.26 -24.99
C PRO A 482 1.04 16.12 -25.98
N ARG A 483 0.12 16.04 -26.95
CA ARG A 483 0.14 15.01 -28.00
C ARG A 483 1.35 15.13 -28.95
N SER A 484 2.03 16.27 -28.94
CA SER A 484 3.20 16.59 -29.77
C SER A 484 4.55 16.23 -29.14
N THR A 485 4.58 15.92 -27.84
CA THR A 485 5.83 15.67 -27.10
C THR A 485 5.94 14.20 -26.74
N ASN A 486 7.10 13.59 -27.02
CA ASN A 486 7.36 12.20 -26.67
C ASN A 486 7.82 12.09 -25.21
N ILE A 487 6.90 11.82 -24.30
CA ILE A 487 7.19 11.57 -22.88
C ILE A 487 7.12 10.06 -22.65
N ALA A 488 8.18 9.45 -22.14
CA ALA A 488 8.23 8.02 -21.92
C ALA A 488 7.18 7.58 -20.88
N GLY A 489 6.38 6.55 -21.17
CA GLY A 489 5.51 5.93 -20.17
C GLY A 489 6.23 4.85 -19.32
N PRO A 490 5.57 4.27 -18.32
CA PRO A 490 6.20 3.34 -17.37
C PRO A 490 6.97 2.18 -18.02
N SER A 491 6.38 1.51 -19.02
CA SER A 491 7.02 0.37 -19.69
C SER A 491 8.24 0.79 -20.51
N GLN A 492 8.25 1.99 -21.11
CA GLN A 492 9.42 2.52 -21.81
C GLN A 492 10.52 2.89 -20.83
N VAL A 493 10.18 3.53 -19.70
CA VAL A 493 11.16 3.87 -18.66
C VAL A 493 11.84 2.61 -18.10
N ALA A 494 11.06 1.57 -17.80
CA ALA A 494 11.62 0.30 -17.35
C ALA A 494 12.54 -0.35 -18.39
N SER A 495 12.15 -0.28 -19.67
CA SER A 495 13.01 -0.75 -20.78
C SER A 495 14.30 0.06 -20.88
N ASN A 496 14.23 1.39 -20.69
CA ASN A 496 15.39 2.28 -20.70
C ASN A 496 16.32 2.03 -19.51
N PHE A 497 15.77 1.69 -18.33
CA PHE A 497 16.58 1.26 -17.19
C PHE A 497 17.39 0.01 -17.52
N GLU A 498 16.76 -1.06 -18.02
CA GLU A 498 17.46 -2.30 -18.38
C GLU A 498 18.42 -2.12 -19.58
N ALA A 499 18.17 -1.15 -20.46
CA ALA A 499 19.05 -0.84 -21.59
C ALA A 499 20.28 -0.01 -21.20
N LYS A 500 20.29 0.66 -20.05
CA LYS A 500 21.44 1.47 -19.62
C LYS A 500 22.61 0.55 -19.22
N PRO A 501 23.80 0.67 -19.83
CA PRO A 501 24.91 -0.28 -19.61
C PRO A 501 25.28 -0.50 -18.14
N ASP A 502 25.38 0.57 -17.33
CA ASP A 502 25.75 0.47 -15.92
C ASP A 502 24.70 -0.29 -15.09
N VAL A 503 23.42 -0.08 -15.41
CA VAL A 503 22.29 -0.78 -14.78
C VAL A 503 22.29 -2.23 -15.22
N ALA A 504 22.35 -2.49 -16.52
CA ALA A 504 22.36 -3.84 -17.10
C ALA A 504 23.49 -4.71 -16.51
N ASN A 505 24.70 -4.16 -16.43
CA ASN A 505 25.86 -4.84 -15.83
C ASN A 505 25.63 -5.13 -14.35
N SER A 506 25.15 -4.15 -13.59
CA SER A 506 24.90 -4.32 -12.16
C SER A 506 23.78 -5.32 -11.87
N LEU A 507 22.66 -5.23 -12.60
CA LEU A 507 21.56 -6.19 -12.46
C LEU A 507 21.97 -7.59 -12.92
N SER A 508 22.78 -7.71 -13.96
CA SER A 508 23.35 -9.01 -14.37
C SER A 508 24.20 -9.63 -13.25
N LEU A 509 25.06 -8.85 -12.60
CA LEU A 509 25.84 -9.31 -11.45
C LEU A 509 24.95 -9.70 -10.26
N LEU A 510 23.91 -8.91 -9.97
CA LEU A 510 22.93 -9.21 -8.91
C LEU A 510 22.01 -10.40 -9.24
N ARG A 511 21.98 -10.86 -10.50
CA ARG A 511 21.27 -12.08 -10.92
C ARG A 511 22.20 -13.30 -10.93
N GLN A 512 23.52 -13.11 -10.80
CA GLN A 512 24.49 -14.19 -10.78
C GLN A 512 24.62 -14.81 -9.37
N GLY A 513 25.11 -16.05 -9.30
CA GLY A 513 25.59 -16.63 -8.03
C GLY A 513 24.53 -17.04 -7.01
N GLY A 514 23.31 -17.35 -7.44
CA GLY A 514 22.25 -17.85 -6.54
C GLY A 514 21.41 -16.76 -5.89
N SER A 515 21.27 -15.61 -6.55
CA SER A 515 20.40 -14.52 -6.15
C SER A 515 19.41 -14.15 -7.26
N ASP A 516 18.26 -13.62 -6.85
CA ASP A 516 17.16 -13.22 -7.70
C ASP A 516 16.91 -11.72 -7.50
N VAL A 517 16.75 -11.00 -8.61
CA VAL A 517 16.43 -9.58 -8.60
C VAL A 517 14.91 -9.45 -8.66
N VAL A 518 14.34 -8.87 -7.61
CA VAL A 518 12.92 -8.55 -7.54
C VAL A 518 12.76 -7.05 -7.75
N LEU A 519 12.07 -6.66 -8.82
CA LEU A 519 11.76 -5.26 -9.05
C LEU A 519 10.50 -4.87 -8.28
N GLY A 520 10.54 -3.74 -7.59
CA GLY A 520 9.33 -3.14 -7.05
C GLY A 520 8.54 -2.39 -8.11
N ASN A 521 7.41 -1.83 -7.68
CA ASN A 521 6.55 -0.97 -8.47
C ASN A 521 7.32 0.27 -8.96
N LEU A 522 7.14 0.59 -10.24
CA LEU A 522 7.65 1.81 -10.85
C LEU A 522 6.68 2.96 -10.59
N LEU A 523 7.07 3.85 -9.68
CA LEU A 523 6.32 5.02 -9.27
C LEU A 523 6.53 6.17 -10.28
N THR A 524 5.44 6.80 -10.74
CA THR A 524 5.46 7.99 -11.58
C THR A 524 5.04 9.21 -10.76
N LEU A 525 5.85 10.27 -10.74
CA LEU A 525 5.60 11.46 -9.92
C LEU A 525 5.73 12.75 -10.74
N PRO A 526 4.72 13.65 -10.75
CA PRO A 526 4.79 14.93 -11.44
C PRO A 526 5.49 16.01 -10.60
N VAL A 527 6.82 15.94 -10.53
CA VAL A 527 7.69 16.84 -9.74
C VAL A 527 8.71 17.53 -10.64
N GLY A 528 9.33 18.61 -10.16
CA GLY A 528 10.36 19.35 -10.90
C GLY A 528 9.87 19.99 -12.20
N GLY A 529 8.56 20.11 -12.40
CA GLY A 529 7.94 20.52 -13.65
C GLY A 529 7.98 19.46 -14.77
N GLY A 530 8.40 18.23 -14.47
CA GLY A 530 8.42 17.10 -15.40
C GLY A 530 7.81 15.84 -14.79
N LEU A 531 8.26 14.67 -15.22
CA LEU A 531 7.89 13.37 -14.65
C LEU A 531 9.15 12.69 -14.12
N LEU A 532 9.15 12.41 -12.82
CA LEU A 532 10.15 11.60 -12.15
C LEU A 532 9.62 10.17 -12.03
N TYR A 533 10.44 9.21 -12.41
CA TYR A 533 10.16 7.80 -12.22
C TYR A 533 11.11 7.21 -11.20
N VAL A 534 10.60 6.44 -10.25
CA VAL A 534 11.40 5.76 -9.23
C VAL A 534 11.02 4.30 -9.14
N GLN A 535 12.02 3.41 -9.20
CA GLN A 535 11.82 1.97 -9.07
C GLN A 535 12.83 1.38 -8.07
N PRO A 536 12.38 0.84 -6.92
CA PRO A 536 13.25 0.12 -6.01
C PRO A 536 13.61 -1.26 -6.57
N VAL A 537 14.86 -1.67 -6.36
CA VAL A 537 15.40 -2.97 -6.78
C VAL A 537 15.81 -3.76 -5.54
N TYR A 538 15.19 -4.92 -5.37
CA TYR A 538 15.46 -5.83 -4.27
C TYR A 538 16.23 -7.04 -4.73
N VAL A 539 16.96 -7.65 -3.80
CA VAL A 539 17.69 -8.89 -4.02
C VAL A 539 17.32 -9.89 -2.93
N ARG A 540 17.14 -11.15 -3.32
CA ARG A 540 16.96 -12.29 -2.40
C ARG A 540 17.78 -13.48 -2.90
N ALA A 541 18.14 -14.40 -2.01
CA ALA A 541 18.76 -15.66 -2.42
C ALA A 541 17.73 -16.61 -3.08
N THR A 542 18.13 -17.40 -4.08
CA THR A 542 17.23 -18.31 -4.83
C THR A 542 17.06 -19.68 -4.18
N SER A 543 18.08 -20.20 -3.49
CA SER A 543 18.12 -21.59 -3.00
C SER A 543 17.79 -21.73 -1.51
N ASN A 544 17.37 -20.67 -0.84
CA ASN A 544 17.04 -20.68 0.58
C ASN A 544 15.56 -20.33 0.77
N SER A 545 14.79 -21.24 1.37
CA SER A 545 13.38 -21.03 1.68
C SER A 545 13.16 -19.91 2.72
N ALA A 546 14.19 -19.54 3.47
CA ALA A 546 14.21 -18.38 4.37
C ALA A 546 14.73 -17.09 3.70
N ALA A 547 14.92 -17.08 2.38
CA ALA A 547 15.33 -15.87 1.66
C ALA A 547 14.19 -14.85 1.58
N TYR A 548 14.53 -13.59 1.76
CA TYR A 548 13.59 -12.47 1.72
C TYR A 548 14.20 -11.28 0.96
N PRO A 549 13.38 -10.46 0.27
CA PRO A 549 13.88 -9.32 -0.50
C PRO A 549 14.45 -8.21 0.39
N LEU A 550 15.67 -7.78 0.07
CA LEU A 550 16.33 -6.63 0.67
C LEU A 550 16.53 -5.54 -0.36
N LEU A 551 16.25 -4.28 -0.01
CA LEU A 551 16.42 -3.15 -0.92
C LEU A 551 17.91 -2.88 -1.16
N GLN A 552 18.38 -3.11 -2.39
CA GLN A 552 19.80 -2.94 -2.73
C GLN A 552 20.05 -1.70 -3.56
N LYS A 553 19.16 -1.37 -4.51
CA LYS A 553 19.36 -0.25 -5.44
C LYS A 553 18.07 0.53 -5.66
N VAL A 554 18.21 1.77 -6.10
CA VAL A 554 17.11 2.65 -6.52
C VAL A 554 17.42 3.16 -7.92
N LEU A 555 16.51 2.90 -8.85
CA LEU A 555 16.52 3.45 -10.20
C LEU A 555 15.68 4.72 -10.23
N VAL A 556 16.22 5.77 -10.84
CA VAL A 556 15.53 7.05 -11.02
C VAL A 556 15.64 7.49 -12.47
N SER A 557 14.55 7.97 -13.07
CA SER A 557 14.57 8.59 -14.40
C SER A 557 13.86 9.94 -14.38
N PHE A 558 14.44 10.92 -15.07
CA PHE A 558 13.80 12.20 -15.41
C PHE A 558 14.23 12.62 -16.81
N GLY A 559 13.28 12.72 -17.74
CA GLY A 559 13.61 12.88 -19.16
C GLY A 559 14.49 11.72 -19.66
N ASP A 560 15.64 12.07 -20.25
CA ASP A 560 16.63 11.10 -20.73
C ASP A 560 17.71 10.76 -19.68
N GLN A 561 17.68 11.41 -18.51
CA GLN A 561 18.67 11.20 -17.45
C GLN A 561 18.23 10.06 -16.55
N ILE A 562 19.13 9.09 -16.34
CA ILE A 562 18.89 7.91 -15.50
C ILE A 562 19.94 7.88 -14.39
N GLY A 563 19.48 7.83 -13.14
CA GLY A 563 20.29 7.59 -11.96
C GLY A 563 20.10 6.17 -11.45
N PHE A 564 21.19 5.59 -10.94
CA PHE A 564 21.21 4.27 -10.33
C PHE A 564 22.22 4.26 -9.18
N ASP A 565 21.72 4.09 -7.97
CA ASP A 565 22.51 4.18 -6.75
C ASP A 565 21.93 3.26 -5.67
N ASP A 566 22.68 3.03 -4.60
CA ASP A 566 22.16 2.35 -3.42
C ASP A 566 21.02 3.16 -2.82
N THR A 567 21.14 4.49 -2.77
CA THR A 567 20.21 5.40 -2.10
C THR A 567 19.36 6.20 -3.09
N LEU A 568 18.13 6.55 -2.69
CA LEU A 568 17.31 7.48 -3.47
C LEU A 568 18.03 8.82 -3.66
N LYS A 569 18.73 9.31 -2.63
CA LYS A 569 19.51 10.55 -2.71
C LYS A 569 20.55 10.49 -3.83
N GLY A 570 21.39 9.46 -3.82
CA GLY A 570 22.46 9.31 -4.81
C GLY A 570 21.91 9.18 -6.21
N ALA A 571 20.83 8.40 -6.39
CA ALA A 571 20.18 8.25 -7.69
C ALA A 571 19.58 9.59 -8.19
N LEU A 572 18.96 10.38 -7.32
CA LEU A 572 18.46 11.71 -7.67
C LEU A 572 19.62 12.66 -8.00
N ASP A 573 20.69 12.68 -7.21
CA ASP A 573 21.82 13.57 -7.45
C ASP A 573 22.53 13.22 -8.77
N GLN A 574 22.61 11.95 -9.17
CA GLN A 574 23.10 11.54 -10.51
C GLN A 574 22.24 12.13 -11.64
N VAL A 575 20.91 12.22 -11.46
CA VAL A 575 19.97 12.76 -12.46
C VAL A 575 20.03 14.29 -12.54
N PHE A 576 20.21 14.98 -11.41
CA PHE A 576 20.11 16.44 -11.28
C PHE A 576 21.47 17.12 -11.07
N GLY A 577 22.55 16.60 -11.68
CA GLY A 577 23.85 17.28 -11.74
C GLY A 577 24.56 17.43 -10.39
N GLY A 578 24.43 16.43 -9.51
CA GLY A 578 25.09 16.35 -8.22
C GLY A 578 24.31 16.93 -7.04
N ASN A 579 23.20 17.64 -7.30
CA ASN A 579 22.31 18.11 -6.24
C ASN A 579 20.87 18.26 -6.75
N SER A 580 20.01 17.35 -6.31
CA SER A 580 18.57 17.40 -6.60
C SER A 580 17.83 18.59 -5.95
N GLY A 581 18.44 19.25 -4.95
CA GLY A 581 17.80 20.32 -4.17
C GLY A 581 16.96 19.81 -3.02
N THR A 582 17.02 18.50 -2.72
CA THR A 582 16.30 17.88 -1.61
C THR A 582 17.26 17.18 -0.66
N SER A 583 16.95 17.28 0.63
CA SER A 583 17.60 16.46 1.66
C SER A 583 16.67 15.30 1.96
N THR A 584 16.75 14.21 1.21
CA THR A 584 16.18 12.93 1.67
C THR A 584 17.01 12.51 2.88
N SER A 585 16.43 12.55 4.09
CA SER A 585 17.18 12.17 5.28
C SER A 585 17.59 10.71 5.17
N THR A 586 18.89 10.45 5.07
CA THR A 586 19.50 9.17 5.44
C THR A 586 19.35 9.02 6.95
N SER A 587 18.13 8.74 7.41
CA SER A 587 17.88 8.37 8.80
C SER A 587 18.16 6.89 8.94
N THR A 588 19.43 6.50 8.92
CA THR A 588 19.84 5.26 9.57
C THR A 588 19.52 5.42 11.05
N SER A 589 18.43 4.79 11.51
CA SER A 589 18.08 4.77 12.92
C SER A 589 19.11 3.92 13.67
N SER A 590 20.12 4.57 14.26
CA SER A 590 20.85 3.96 15.38
C SER A 590 20.02 4.20 16.64
N GLY A 591 19.45 3.14 17.19
CA GLY A 591 18.77 3.20 18.48
C GLY A 591 19.77 3.59 19.57
N ALA A 592 19.49 4.68 20.30
CA ALA A 592 20.28 5.09 21.45
C ALA A 592 19.35 5.50 22.61
N THR A 593 19.44 4.75 23.70
CA THR A 593 18.91 5.12 25.02
C THR A 593 19.80 6.21 25.63
N PRO A 594 19.27 7.24 26.31
CA PRO A 594 20.07 8.36 26.77
C PRO A 594 20.71 8.09 28.13
N GLY A 595 22.04 8.05 28.16
CA GLY A 595 22.83 8.13 29.39
C GLY A 595 24.30 7.81 29.14
N SER A 596 25.18 8.82 29.28
CA SER A 596 26.67 8.72 29.31
C SER A 596 27.49 8.91 28.01
N ALA A 597 26.91 9.28 26.86
CA ALA A 597 27.63 9.35 25.57
C ALA A 597 28.14 10.74 25.10
N ALA A 598 28.13 11.76 25.96
CA ALA A 598 28.40 13.14 25.51
C ALA A 598 29.87 13.40 25.11
N SER A 599 30.86 12.76 25.73
CA SER A 599 32.28 13.01 25.40
C SER A 599 32.81 12.16 24.24
N ALA A 600 32.31 10.92 24.06
CA ALA A 600 32.76 10.03 22.99
C ALA A 600 32.21 10.42 21.60
N SER A 601 31.08 11.14 21.55
CA SER A 601 30.47 11.60 20.29
C SER A 601 31.16 12.83 19.69
N GLY A 602 31.70 13.73 20.52
CA GLY A 602 32.49 14.88 20.08
C GLY A 602 33.83 14.48 19.45
N ASP A 603 34.54 13.55 20.09
CA ASP A 603 35.83 13.02 19.61
C ASP A 603 35.69 12.33 18.24
N LEU A 604 34.61 11.54 18.05
CA LEU A 604 34.34 10.87 16.78
C LEU A 604 33.98 11.86 15.67
N ALA A 605 33.17 12.87 15.96
CA ALA A 605 32.82 13.91 15.00
C ALA A 605 34.05 14.72 14.54
N ALA A 606 34.94 15.07 15.47
CA ALA A 606 36.19 15.76 15.16
C ALA A 606 37.15 14.92 14.32
N ALA A 607 37.27 13.63 14.63
CA ALA A 607 38.09 12.68 13.87
C ALA A 607 37.57 12.49 12.43
N LEU A 608 36.25 12.37 12.25
CA LEU A 608 35.64 12.26 10.92
C LEU A 608 35.77 13.55 10.09
N ALA A 609 35.66 14.72 10.73
CA ALA A 609 35.89 16.00 10.05
C ALA A 609 37.36 16.14 9.58
N SER A 610 38.31 15.74 10.43
CA SER A 610 39.73 15.72 10.07
C SER A 610 40.06 14.72 8.97
N ALA A 611 39.40 13.56 8.95
CA ALA A 611 39.55 12.58 7.88
C ALA A 611 39.05 13.14 6.53
N LYS A 612 37.88 13.79 6.52
CA LYS A 612 37.34 14.44 5.30
C LYS A 612 38.27 15.53 4.77
N GLN A 613 38.80 16.38 5.64
CA GLN A 613 39.73 17.43 5.23
C GLN A 613 41.05 16.87 4.70
N ALA A 614 41.62 15.86 5.38
CA ALA A 614 42.86 15.22 4.95
C ALA A 614 42.72 14.51 3.60
N PHE A 615 41.55 13.91 3.33
CA PHE A 615 41.25 13.32 2.03
C PHE A 615 41.15 14.38 0.92
N ALA A 616 40.45 15.49 1.17
CA ALA A 616 40.34 16.59 0.21
C ALA A 616 41.70 17.25 -0.10
N ASP A 617 42.52 17.48 0.93
CA ASP A 617 43.88 18.01 0.79
C ASP A 617 44.77 17.04 -0.01
N GLY A 618 44.60 15.73 0.19
CA GLY A 618 45.31 14.69 -0.54
C GLY A 618 44.95 14.70 -2.02
N GLU A 619 43.66 14.75 -2.35
CA GLU A 619 43.22 14.77 -3.74
C GLU A 619 43.67 16.04 -4.47
N ALA A 620 43.62 17.20 -3.81
CA ALA A 620 44.15 18.45 -4.35
C ALA A 620 45.67 18.41 -4.59
N ALA A 621 46.44 17.77 -3.70
CA ALA A 621 47.88 17.59 -3.86
C ALA A 621 48.22 16.59 -4.99
N ARG A 622 47.44 15.51 -5.12
CA ARG A 622 47.57 14.51 -6.18
C ARG A 622 47.35 15.13 -7.56
N ILE A 623 46.31 15.96 -7.71
CA ILE A 623 46.00 16.67 -8.96
C ILE A 623 47.13 17.63 -9.34
N LYS A 624 47.79 18.27 -8.35
CA LYS A 624 48.91 19.19 -8.56
C LYS A 624 50.27 18.49 -8.72
N GLY A 625 50.34 17.17 -8.60
CA GLY A 625 51.59 16.40 -8.65
C GLY A 625 52.53 16.63 -7.45
N ASP A 626 52.04 17.22 -6.35
CA ASP A 626 52.82 17.47 -5.14
C ASP A 626 52.77 16.24 -4.22
N TRP A 627 53.68 15.30 -4.46
CA TRP A 627 53.75 14.05 -3.73
C TRP A 627 54.15 14.21 -2.26
N ALA A 628 54.85 15.30 -1.91
CA ALA A 628 55.20 15.59 -0.52
C ALA A 628 53.97 16.07 0.28
N ALA A 629 53.16 16.96 -0.31
CA ALA A 629 51.88 17.37 0.28
C ALA A 629 50.87 16.20 0.33
N TYR A 630 50.85 15.36 -0.70
CA TYR A 630 50.03 14.13 -0.72
C TYR A 630 50.41 13.19 0.43
N GLY A 631 51.71 12.91 0.63
CA GLY A 631 52.19 12.07 1.73
C GLY A 631 51.79 12.61 3.11
N LYS A 632 51.87 13.93 3.32
CA LYS A 632 51.42 14.58 4.56
C LYS A 632 49.91 14.49 4.76
N ALA A 633 49.12 14.61 3.69
CA ALA A 633 47.67 14.46 3.74
C ALA A 633 47.27 13.00 4.06
N GLN A 634 47.93 12.01 3.46
CA GLN A 634 47.71 10.60 3.75
C GLN A 634 48.08 10.23 5.20
N ALA A 635 49.15 10.80 5.76
CA ALA A 635 49.51 10.60 7.16
C ALA A 635 48.44 11.19 8.11
N ARG A 636 47.93 12.39 7.82
CA ARG A 636 46.82 13.00 8.58
C ARG A 636 45.54 12.18 8.48
N LEU A 637 45.23 11.64 7.29
CA LEU A 637 44.07 10.77 7.09
C LEU A 637 44.19 9.49 7.92
N LYS A 638 45.36 8.82 7.88
CA LYS A 638 45.62 7.63 8.69
C LYS A 638 45.49 7.91 10.19
N SER A 639 46.01 9.05 10.66
CA SER A 639 45.86 9.47 12.05
C SER A 639 44.40 9.72 12.44
N ALA A 640 43.64 10.40 11.58
CA ALA A 640 42.22 10.69 11.82
C ALA A 640 41.37 9.41 11.87
N ILE A 641 41.66 8.43 11.02
CA ILE A 641 41.02 7.11 11.04
C ILE A 641 41.37 6.37 12.34
N ALA A 642 42.63 6.38 12.78
CA ALA A 642 43.02 5.78 14.05
C ALA A 642 42.31 6.43 15.24
N SER A 643 42.17 7.76 15.24
CA SER A 643 41.42 8.50 16.26
C SER A 643 39.93 8.17 16.24
N ALA A 644 39.33 7.98 15.06
CA ALA A 644 37.93 7.58 14.92
C ALA A 644 37.70 6.16 15.47
N VAL A 645 38.57 5.20 15.14
CA VAL A 645 38.52 3.83 15.67
C VAL A 645 38.70 3.80 17.19
N ALA A 646 39.61 4.62 17.73
CA ALA A 646 39.81 4.75 19.18
C ALA A 646 38.69 5.49 19.92
N ALA A 647 37.93 6.34 19.22
CA ALA A 647 36.72 6.97 19.76
C ALA A 647 35.52 6.02 19.73
N GLU A 648 35.43 5.17 18.71
CA GLU A 648 34.42 4.12 18.58
C GLU A 648 34.60 3.00 19.61
N SER A 649 35.84 2.57 19.88
CA SER A 649 36.14 1.53 20.88
C SER A 649 35.84 1.96 22.32
N ARG A 650 35.83 3.27 22.61
CA ARG A 650 35.41 3.85 23.90
C ARG A 650 33.89 3.95 24.07
N LYS A 651 33.11 3.58 23.04
CA LYS A 651 31.64 3.64 23.02
C LYS A 651 30.99 2.26 23.28
N LYS A 652 31.76 1.18 23.26
CA LYS A 652 31.38 -0.16 23.74
C LYS A 652 31.78 -0.33 25.19
#